data_AF-A0A1I8B0Q7-F1
#
_entry.id   AF-A0A1I8B0Q7-F1
#
_cell.length_a   1.000
_cell.length_b   1.000
_cell.length_c   1.000
_cell.angle_alpha   90.00
_cell.angle_beta   90.00
_cell.angle_gamma   90.00
#
_symmetry.space_group_name_H-M   'P 1'
#
loop_
_entity.id
_entity.type
_entity.pdbx_description
1 polymer ?
#
loop_
_entity_poly.entity_id
_entity_poly.type
_entity_poly.pdbx_seq_one_letter_code
_entity_poly.pdbx_strand_id
1 'polypeptide(L)'
;MNNWLQNIKGQITELATEVLNDATEEGQVSTTSELQIEKKKSTECERLYLAEKSKSEALEKKLIEMEEQLYSVSIESDAVKEKFMGIVSDRDEMIKRLEREMERLKFHQESQDGTFHNVELDSDLTPREGGELLSSQISQLKEKHENEISAILSVHNSNVKQLKEDYERRIEQLEAWNALNLTEPSTGNYEKLMADFNAIKEENVAKNAELVALNSQMEEKNAQIIQLEENLNKMAKDEEQSQEIQRLTILNNQLVASLKELESSGKDKQEIINRFNDSIIVINGDVFNLRKANQKLMEENANFRTSLAEFENVKQLLSTSEENMVNLQEKMTKMKEEYLNEIEEIKQERDNLRQQIEEMSEECRRNEKLLLTGSEEFKPSSDSESAASNNADWEKMGKDEIEVEGVSSSTTTTSETKDSSDAKYSRSERRQRKVEIMEQSIQTEQSSPEEDIQLIQLKDEVSDLINKIAKLEEQLSIEEVNKGQILLEKEEIFEQLSNKEKELTQLKEEFNLLKEERQNNEEKEKQIEEDKIKLESILQEKEETIEQINQLLKESKEQFYEEFGCLRREYEVKLKENEEKFVEDEMEIKRSEIERIENLEEENKKYIESLSTITNDNLQLKSLLENKHSECQQYYSKLEEFSKNLELALNEIKNKENELEMKNGRILKLESDLSRLKEHLLGIEEMSSKEAIASEERETELRRQLREFKDKFENDESLTSKSLQNYKNELEQLKLNLQFLEKEKIDLTSILNEKESSLAETKNALVNLQIVLKDLADEQKTEKLRYEGEIRILRDELKKEKLQLQEFQNKEETIQLTQTTNLDKLNYLESQLKIKNDLIDELENQLEEFRILQQNKEENSIISTNSQQHLTNKKIDDSTLKQLFLSFFMAEKSKQPEIAVVMAKILGYSQEEQAQLQKAINTSSSGSSWFSFGASTQPFSRKEISLTEQFIRFLEQESVDNTKSMLALPPIENASPGRGFLLDESPSAFRTSSSTDLKSILDS
;
A
#
# COMPACT_ATOMS: atom_id res chain seq x y z
N MET A 1 33.76 77.34 11.98
CA MET A 1 33.47 77.61 13.41
C MET A 1 32.37 78.66 13.59
N ASN A 2 32.48 79.88 13.06
CA ASN A 2 31.46 80.94 13.23
C ASN A 2 30.02 80.53 12.88
N ASN A 3 29.78 79.81 11.77
CA ASN A 3 28.42 79.40 11.38
C ASN A 3 27.76 78.46 12.41
N TRP A 4 28.55 77.65 13.12
CA TRP A 4 28.05 76.77 14.20
C TRP A 4 27.67 77.58 15.44
N LEU A 5 28.47 78.60 15.79
CA LEU A 5 28.13 79.55 16.86
C LEU A 5 26.92 80.43 16.52
N GLN A 6 26.74 80.81 15.25
CA GLN A 6 25.50 81.48 14.81
C GLN A 6 24.29 80.56 14.84
N ASN A 7 24.42 79.28 14.45
CA ASN A 7 23.32 78.32 14.50
C ASN A 7 22.85 78.08 15.96
N ILE A 8 23.78 77.82 16.87
CA ILE A 8 23.49 77.70 18.31
C ILE A 8 22.88 78.99 18.87
N LYS A 9 23.37 80.17 18.46
CA LYS A 9 22.75 81.44 18.87
C LYS A 9 21.32 81.59 18.31
N GLY A 10 21.05 81.13 17.09
CA GLY A 10 19.71 81.07 16.51
C GLY A 10 18.78 80.23 17.37
N GLN A 11 19.14 78.96 17.61
CA GLN A 11 18.37 78.01 18.41
C GLN A 11 18.12 78.50 19.85
N ILE A 12 19.11 79.13 20.50
CA ILE A 12 18.94 79.75 21.83
C ILE A 12 17.99 80.97 21.77
N THR A 13 17.96 81.69 20.66
CA THR A 13 17.04 82.84 20.49
C THR A 13 15.62 82.36 20.21
N GLU A 14 15.44 81.35 19.35
CA GLU A 14 14.15 80.71 19.09
C GLU A 14 13.54 80.15 20.39
N LEU A 15 14.28 79.32 21.14
CA LEU A 15 13.84 78.77 22.42
C LEU A 15 13.51 79.85 23.46
N ALA A 16 14.25 80.97 23.46
CA ALA A 16 13.95 82.09 24.36
C ALA A 16 12.68 82.86 23.94
N THR A 17 12.36 82.93 22.64
CA THR A 17 11.09 83.50 22.17
C THR A 17 9.90 82.55 22.36
N GLU A 18 10.10 81.25 22.19
CA GLU A 18 9.09 80.20 22.41
C GLU A 18 8.64 80.21 23.87
N VAL A 19 9.58 80.11 24.82
CA VAL A 19 9.28 80.16 26.27
C VAL A 19 8.68 81.50 26.72
N LEU A 20 8.96 82.62 26.03
CA LEU A 20 8.33 83.91 26.33
C LEU A 20 6.92 84.05 25.74
N ASN A 21 6.64 83.40 24.61
CA ASN A 21 5.31 83.37 24.01
C ASN A 21 4.38 82.44 24.81
N ASP A 22 4.80 81.22 25.15
CA ASP A 22 4.04 80.31 26.02
C ASP A 22 3.65 81.00 27.35
N ALA A 23 4.62 81.66 27.99
CA ALA A 23 4.42 82.42 29.22
C ALA A 23 3.59 83.71 29.08
N THR A 24 3.13 84.05 27.86
CA THR A 24 2.19 85.16 27.63
C THR A 24 0.85 84.73 27.02
N GLU A 25 0.78 83.60 26.29
CA GLU A 25 -0.50 83.04 25.81
C GLU A 25 -1.37 82.47 26.95
N GLU A 26 -0.76 81.84 27.98
CA GLU A 26 -1.47 81.42 29.20
C GLU A 26 -2.21 82.58 29.91
N GLY A 27 -1.84 83.84 29.64
CA GLY A 27 -2.42 85.02 30.27
C GLY A 27 -3.70 85.56 29.62
N GLN A 28 -4.06 85.16 28.39
CA GLN A 28 -5.14 85.83 27.63
C GLN A 28 -6.11 84.93 26.86
N VAL A 29 -6.15 83.63 27.11
CA VAL A 29 -7.24 82.78 26.58
C VAL A 29 -8.58 83.25 27.15
N SER A 30 -9.52 83.64 26.29
CA SER A 30 -10.86 84.02 26.75
C SER A 30 -11.60 82.79 27.26
N THR A 31 -11.97 82.80 28.54
CA THR A 31 -12.73 81.73 29.22
C THR A 31 -14.02 81.31 28.52
N THR A 32 -14.57 82.17 27.63
CA THR A 32 -15.71 81.85 26.78
C THR A 32 -15.38 80.85 25.67
N SER A 33 -14.16 80.88 25.13
CA SER A 33 -13.66 79.97 24.10
C SER A 33 -13.38 78.59 24.68
N GLU A 34 -12.68 78.55 25.82
CA GLU A 34 -12.42 77.32 26.59
C GLU A 34 -13.72 76.62 26.93
N LEU A 35 -14.70 77.35 27.48
CA LEU A 35 -16.02 76.80 27.84
C LEU A 35 -16.83 76.31 26.61
N GLN A 36 -16.57 76.82 25.41
CA GLN A 36 -17.17 76.32 24.17
C GLN A 36 -16.45 75.06 23.65
N ILE A 37 -15.11 75.01 23.73
CA ILE A 37 -14.31 73.83 23.41
C ILE A 37 -14.65 72.68 24.37
N GLU A 38 -14.74 72.96 25.67
CA GLU A 38 -14.99 71.94 26.70
C GLU A 38 -16.43 71.41 26.64
N LYS A 39 -17.41 72.26 26.30
CA LYS A 39 -18.76 71.79 25.94
C LYS A 39 -18.74 70.86 24.73
N LYS A 40 -17.97 71.18 23.68
CA LYS A 40 -17.86 70.33 22.49
C LYS A 40 -17.19 68.99 22.82
N LYS A 41 -16.11 68.97 23.61
CA LYS A 41 -15.49 67.75 24.13
C LYS A 41 -16.49 66.93 24.95
N SER A 42 -17.19 67.57 25.90
CA SER A 42 -18.20 66.93 26.74
C SER A 42 -19.30 66.23 25.92
N THR A 43 -19.85 66.88 24.89
CA THR A 43 -20.85 66.26 24.00
C THR A 43 -20.28 65.12 23.15
N GLU A 44 -19.00 65.17 22.77
CA GLU A 44 -18.36 64.08 22.02
C GLU A 44 -18.02 62.89 22.93
N CYS A 45 -17.58 63.13 24.16
CA CYS A 45 -17.41 62.10 25.18
C CYS A 45 -18.73 61.42 25.52
N GLU A 46 -19.83 62.17 25.65
CA GLU A 46 -21.18 61.61 25.85
C GLU A 46 -21.62 60.75 24.64
N ARG A 47 -21.38 61.21 23.42
CA ARG A 47 -21.66 60.47 22.18
C ARG A 47 -20.86 59.16 22.11
N LEU A 48 -19.57 59.18 22.47
CA LEU A 48 -18.71 58.01 22.49
C LEU A 48 -19.09 57.03 23.62
N TYR A 49 -19.45 57.54 24.80
CA TYR A 49 -19.95 56.74 25.92
C TYR A 49 -21.23 55.99 25.54
N LEU A 50 -22.19 56.66 24.88
CA LEU A 50 -23.43 56.03 24.41
C LEU A 50 -23.17 54.96 23.33
N ALA A 51 -22.21 55.20 22.42
CA ALA A 51 -21.82 54.22 21.41
C ALA A 51 -21.16 52.98 22.02
N GLU A 52 -20.20 53.15 22.94
CA GLU A 52 -19.52 52.04 23.60
C GLU A 52 -20.45 51.29 24.56
N LYS A 53 -21.39 51.98 25.22
CA LYS A 53 -22.47 51.34 25.99
C LYS A 53 -23.36 50.46 25.10
N SER A 54 -23.82 50.96 23.95
CA SER A 54 -24.64 50.15 23.02
C SER A 54 -23.89 48.94 22.48
N LYS A 55 -22.57 49.07 22.25
CA LYS A 55 -21.66 47.97 21.90
C LYS A 55 -21.50 46.96 23.05
N SER A 56 -21.41 47.42 24.30
CA SER A 56 -21.40 46.55 25.48
C SER A 56 -22.70 45.75 25.61
N GLU A 57 -23.87 46.40 25.48
CA GLU A 57 -25.19 45.75 25.52
C GLU A 57 -25.36 44.70 24.41
N ALA A 58 -24.80 44.97 23.21
CA ALA A 58 -24.79 44.01 22.10
C ALA A 58 -23.85 42.81 22.34
N LEU A 59 -22.70 43.02 23.00
CA LEU A 59 -21.78 41.94 23.38
C LEU A 59 -22.34 41.10 24.53
N GLU A 60 -22.96 41.72 25.53
CA GLU A 60 -23.65 41.04 26.64
C GLU A 60 -24.78 40.14 26.11
N LYS A 61 -25.61 40.65 25.18
CA LYS A 61 -26.63 39.83 24.52
C LYS A 61 -26.02 38.65 23.75
N LYS A 62 -24.92 38.86 23.03
CA LYS A 62 -24.24 37.77 22.29
C LYS A 62 -23.61 36.74 23.24
N LEU A 63 -23.14 37.16 24.41
CA LEU A 63 -22.61 36.26 25.43
C LEU A 63 -23.73 35.34 25.95
N ILE A 64 -24.89 35.89 26.29
CA ILE A 64 -26.07 35.11 26.70
C ILE A 64 -26.51 34.12 25.60
N GLU A 65 -26.53 34.55 24.34
CA GLU A 65 -26.87 33.68 23.20
C GLU A 65 -25.86 32.52 23.03
N MET A 66 -24.58 32.76 23.28
CA MET A 66 -23.55 31.71 23.29
C MET A 66 -23.66 30.77 24.50
N GLU A 67 -24.04 31.28 25.68
CA GLU A 67 -24.30 30.46 26.87
C GLU A 67 -25.53 29.55 26.69
N GLU A 68 -26.61 30.06 26.09
CA GLU A 68 -27.79 29.25 25.73
C GLU A 68 -27.43 28.15 24.71
N GLN A 69 -26.61 28.46 23.70
CA GLN A 69 -26.12 27.47 22.73
C GLN A 69 -25.24 26.39 23.40
N LEU A 70 -24.30 26.79 24.26
CA LEU A 70 -23.46 25.85 25.02
C LEU A 70 -24.28 24.94 25.94
N TYR A 71 -25.32 25.49 26.59
CA TYR A 71 -26.24 24.72 27.42
C TYR A 71 -27.03 23.68 26.59
N SER A 72 -27.54 24.07 25.42
CA SER A 72 -28.21 23.15 24.49
C SER A 72 -27.28 22.01 24.02
N VAL A 73 -26.04 22.35 23.62
CA VAL A 73 -25.04 21.35 23.19
C VAL A 73 -24.64 20.42 24.34
N SER A 74 -24.59 20.90 25.59
CA SER A 74 -24.34 20.04 26.75
C SER A 74 -25.47 19.02 26.97
N ILE A 75 -26.73 19.43 26.82
CA ILE A 75 -27.90 18.53 26.92
C ILE A 75 -27.87 17.48 25.80
N GLU A 76 -27.55 17.87 24.57
CA GLU A 76 -27.41 16.94 23.45
C GLU A 76 -26.25 15.95 23.67
N SER A 77 -25.12 16.41 24.21
CA SER A 77 -23.96 15.59 24.56
C SER A 77 -24.30 14.54 25.62
N ASP A 78 -24.96 14.92 26.72
CA ASP A 78 -25.39 13.96 27.74
C ASP A 78 -26.46 12.98 27.21
N ALA A 79 -27.38 13.42 26.33
CA ALA A 79 -28.36 12.54 25.69
C ALA A 79 -27.73 11.56 24.67
N VAL A 80 -26.62 11.93 24.02
CA VAL A 80 -25.81 11.02 23.19
C VAL A 80 -25.04 10.02 24.06
N LYS A 81 -24.47 10.49 25.17
CA LYS A 81 -23.74 9.68 26.15
C LYS A 81 -24.65 8.65 26.83
N GLU A 82 -25.88 8.99 27.18
CA GLU A 82 -26.89 8.05 27.70
C GLU A 82 -27.21 6.94 26.69
N LYS A 83 -27.42 7.29 25.40
CA LYS A 83 -27.62 6.31 24.32
C LYS A 83 -26.41 5.38 24.14
N PHE A 84 -25.18 5.92 24.21
CA PHE A 84 -23.96 5.10 24.14
C PHE A 84 -23.85 4.16 25.35
N MET A 85 -24.15 4.61 26.56
CA MET A 85 -24.18 3.77 27.76
C MET A 85 -25.21 2.64 27.65
N GLY A 86 -26.38 2.91 27.05
CA GLY A 86 -27.38 1.87 26.73
C GLY A 86 -26.83 0.81 25.76
N ILE A 87 -26.26 1.24 24.63
CA ILE A 87 -25.68 0.33 23.62
C ILE A 87 -24.51 -0.50 24.20
N VAL A 88 -23.72 0.06 25.10
CA VAL A 88 -22.67 -0.68 25.82
C VAL A 88 -23.29 -1.72 26.76
N SER A 89 -24.32 -1.35 27.53
CA SER A 89 -25.02 -2.29 28.43
C SER A 89 -25.66 -3.46 27.66
N ASP A 90 -26.30 -3.19 26.53
CA ASP A 90 -26.91 -4.22 25.67
C ASP A 90 -25.86 -5.20 25.12
N ARG A 91 -24.69 -4.68 24.72
CA ARG A 91 -23.55 -5.50 24.27
C ARG A 91 -22.95 -6.33 25.40
N ASP A 92 -22.81 -5.77 26.59
CA ASP A 92 -22.37 -6.47 27.79
C ASP A 92 -23.34 -7.60 28.18
N GLU A 93 -24.66 -7.39 28.07
CA GLU A 93 -25.65 -8.46 28.27
C GLU A 93 -25.57 -9.55 27.19
N MET A 94 -25.28 -9.19 25.94
CA MET A 94 -25.08 -10.14 24.85
C MET A 94 -23.80 -10.97 25.06
N ILE A 95 -22.70 -10.35 25.45
CA ILE A 95 -21.44 -11.04 25.82
C ILE A 95 -21.71 -12.02 26.97
N LYS A 96 -22.32 -11.54 28.06
CA LYS A 96 -22.71 -12.40 29.21
C LYS A 96 -23.67 -13.52 28.81
N ARG A 97 -24.42 -13.41 27.71
CA ARG A 97 -25.28 -14.49 27.18
C ARG A 97 -24.48 -15.54 26.42
N LEU A 98 -23.57 -15.10 25.55
CA LEU A 98 -22.66 -15.97 24.80
C LEU A 98 -21.69 -16.72 25.73
N GLU A 99 -21.18 -16.07 26.79
CA GLU A 99 -20.33 -16.71 27.80
C GLU A 99 -21.05 -17.90 28.47
N ARG A 100 -22.31 -17.71 28.90
CA ARG A 100 -23.14 -18.79 29.48
C ARG A 100 -23.50 -19.89 28.48
N GLU A 101 -23.54 -19.58 27.19
CA GLU A 101 -23.79 -20.56 26.12
C GLU A 101 -22.53 -21.39 25.83
N MET A 102 -21.36 -20.75 25.76
CA MET A 102 -20.05 -21.41 25.70
C MET A 102 -19.78 -22.29 26.93
N GLU A 103 -20.16 -21.84 28.13
CA GLU A 103 -20.03 -22.61 29.37
C GLU A 103 -20.95 -23.84 29.39
N ARG A 104 -22.19 -23.72 28.88
CA ARG A 104 -23.09 -24.86 28.65
C ARG A 104 -22.53 -25.86 27.64
N LEU A 105 -21.92 -25.39 26.56
CA LEU A 105 -21.30 -26.26 25.55
C LEU A 105 -20.10 -27.04 26.12
N LYS A 106 -19.25 -26.39 26.92
CA LYS A 106 -18.18 -27.07 27.67
C LYS A 106 -18.73 -28.17 28.58
N PHE A 107 -19.79 -27.88 29.35
CA PHE A 107 -20.42 -28.87 30.23
C PHE A 107 -21.00 -30.08 29.48
N HIS A 108 -21.48 -29.92 28.24
CA HIS A 108 -21.92 -31.03 27.41
C HIS A 108 -20.72 -31.84 26.86
N GLN A 109 -19.60 -31.19 26.59
CA GLN A 109 -18.38 -31.82 26.07
C GLN A 109 -17.67 -32.65 27.15
N GLU A 110 -17.55 -32.11 28.38
CA GLU A 110 -16.99 -32.84 29.53
C GLU A 110 -17.88 -34.01 30.00
N SER A 111 -19.18 -33.99 29.68
CA SER A 111 -20.12 -35.05 30.06
C SER A 111 -20.13 -36.27 29.12
N GLN A 112 -19.32 -36.30 28.04
CA GLN A 112 -19.23 -37.47 27.14
C GLN A 112 -18.02 -38.38 27.41
N ASP A 113 -16.93 -37.89 28.00
CA ASP A 113 -15.76 -38.71 28.42
C ASP A 113 -15.89 -39.13 29.91
N GLY A 114 -16.96 -39.85 30.23
CA GLY A 114 -17.33 -40.22 31.61
C GLY A 114 -17.65 -41.70 31.81
N THR A 115 -16.65 -42.51 32.17
CA THR A 115 -16.82 -43.94 32.47
C THR A 115 -17.76 -44.16 33.67
N PHE A 116 -18.76 -45.03 33.54
CA PHE A 116 -19.64 -45.45 34.63
C PHE A 116 -18.87 -45.97 35.85
N HIS A 117 -19.03 -45.31 37.01
CA HIS A 117 -18.77 -45.89 38.33
C HIS A 117 -19.86 -45.48 39.32
N ASN A 118 -20.43 -46.46 40.02
CA ASN A 118 -21.41 -46.23 41.08
C ASN A 118 -20.71 -45.75 42.36
N VAL A 119 -21.23 -44.69 42.97
CA VAL A 119 -21.05 -44.39 44.41
C VAL A 119 -22.42 -44.00 44.98
N GLU A 120 -22.64 -44.33 46.25
CA GLU A 120 -23.93 -44.17 46.93
C GLU A 120 -24.25 -42.72 47.32
N LEU A 121 -25.47 -42.51 47.83
CA LEU A 121 -26.01 -41.23 48.27
C LEU A 121 -25.19 -40.63 49.43
N ASP A 122 -25.22 -39.30 49.54
CA ASP A 122 -25.80 -38.70 50.75
C ASP A 122 -26.49 -37.35 50.46
N SER A 123 -27.25 -36.87 51.44
CA SER A 123 -28.02 -35.61 51.45
C SER A 123 -27.14 -34.33 51.36
N ASP A 124 -27.60 -33.14 50.95
CA ASP A 124 -28.84 -32.45 51.38
C ASP A 124 -29.16 -31.18 50.50
N LEU A 125 -30.14 -30.36 50.91
CA LEU A 125 -30.48 -28.98 50.44
C LEU A 125 -31.38 -28.78 49.20
N THR A 126 -32.70 -28.89 49.45
CA THR A 126 -33.80 -27.92 49.13
C THR A 126 -33.88 -27.09 47.82
N PRO A 127 -35.09 -26.86 47.27
CA PRO A 127 -35.29 -26.48 45.86
C PRO A 127 -35.35 -24.96 45.56
N ARG A 128 -35.27 -24.61 44.27
CA ARG A 128 -35.75 -23.33 43.71
C ARG A 128 -36.41 -23.52 42.34
N GLU A 129 -37.37 -22.65 42.01
CA GLU A 129 -38.30 -22.84 40.89
C GLU A 129 -37.62 -22.91 39.50
N GLY A 130 -38.14 -23.80 38.63
CA GLY A 130 -37.69 -23.95 37.24
C GLY A 130 -37.97 -25.31 36.59
N GLY A 131 -38.17 -26.36 37.38
CA GLY A 131 -38.29 -27.74 36.88
C GLY A 131 -39.56 -28.08 36.07
N GLU A 132 -40.64 -27.32 36.20
CA GLU A 132 -41.94 -27.68 35.59
C GLU A 132 -41.92 -27.64 34.05
N LEU A 133 -41.22 -26.68 33.45
CA LEU A 133 -41.15 -26.54 31.98
C LEU A 133 -40.35 -27.70 31.35
N LEU A 134 -39.21 -28.05 31.96
CA LEU A 134 -38.36 -29.17 31.55
C LEU A 134 -39.07 -30.52 31.77
N SER A 135 -39.78 -30.69 32.88
CA SER A 135 -40.61 -31.87 33.16
C SER A 135 -41.67 -32.09 32.07
N SER A 136 -42.30 -31.01 31.60
CA SER A 136 -43.29 -31.05 30.52
C SER A 136 -42.67 -31.51 29.18
N GLN A 137 -41.53 -30.93 28.77
CA GLN A 137 -40.85 -31.33 27.53
C GLN A 137 -40.31 -32.77 27.59
N ILE A 138 -39.75 -33.20 28.72
CA ILE A 138 -39.28 -34.59 28.92
C ILE A 138 -40.45 -35.58 28.89
N SER A 139 -41.63 -35.21 29.41
CA SER A 139 -42.83 -36.05 29.31
C SER A 139 -43.32 -36.18 27.86
N GLN A 140 -43.39 -35.08 27.11
CA GLN A 140 -43.81 -35.09 25.70
C GLN A 140 -42.85 -35.91 24.82
N LEU A 141 -41.53 -35.84 25.08
CA LEU A 141 -40.55 -36.68 24.37
C LEU A 141 -40.72 -38.18 24.69
N LYS A 142 -40.95 -38.53 25.96
CA LYS A 142 -41.24 -39.92 26.36
C LYS A 142 -42.53 -40.43 25.71
N GLU A 143 -43.62 -39.66 25.78
CA GLU A 143 -44.90 -40.00 25.15
C GLU A 143 -44.74 -40.19 23.62
N LYS A 144 -43.97 -39.33 22.95
CA LYS A 144 -43.67 -39.50 21.52
C LYS A 144 -42.93 -40.82 21.25
N HIS A 145 -41.87 -41.11 22.01
CA HIS A 145 -41.07 -42.33 21.83
C HIS A 145 -41.86 -43.61 22.16
N GLU A 146 -42.73 -43.57 23.17
CA GLU A 146 -43.58 -44.70 23.56
C GLU A 146 -44.68 -44.98 22.52
N ASN A 147 -45.24 -43.95 21.89
CA ASN A 147 -46.12 -44.09 20.72
C ASN A 147 -45.37 -44.65 19.49
N GLU A 148 -44.13 -44.22 19.26
CA GLU A 148 -43.30 -44.70 18.14
C GLU A 148 -42.91 -46.18 18.31
N ILE A 149 -42.49 -46.58 19.52
CA ILE A 149 -42.28 -47.99 19.89
C ILE A 149 -43.56 -48.81 19.71
N SER A 150 -44.72 -48.27 20.13
CA SER A 150 -46.02 -48.93 19.96
C SER A 150 -46.39 -49.13 18.49
N ALA A 151 -46.07 -48.17 17.61
CA ALA A 151 -46.26 -48.29 16.17
C ALA A 151 -45.36 -49.38 15.56
N ILE A 152 -44.07 -49.43 15.95
CA ILE A 152 -43.12 -50.46 15.52
C ILE A 152 -43.58 -51.86 15.96
N LEU A 153 -44.04 -52.01 17.20
CA LEU A 153 -44.58 -53.27 17.73
C LEU A 153 -45.87 -53.70 17.01
N SER A 154 -46.71 -52.75 16.59
CA SER A 154 -47.91 -53.02 15.79
C SER A 154 -47.56 -53.54 14.39
N VAL A 155 -46.60 -52.90 13.70
CA VAL A 155 -46.10 -53.35 12.39
C VAL A 155 -45.44 -54.73 12.52
N HIS A 156 -44.62 -54.96 13.55
CA HIS A 156 -43.97 -56.25 13.76
C HIS A 156 -44.99 -57.38 13.99
N ASN A 157 -46.02 -57.16 14.83
CA ASN A 157 -47.12 -58.12 15.01
C ASN A 157 -47.89 -58.38 13.72
N SER A 158 -48.14 -57.36 12.89
CA SER A 158 -48.79 -57.53 11.59
C SER A 158 -47.97 -58.44 10.66
N ASN A 159 -46.65 -58.22 10.59
CA ASN A 159 -45.76 -59.01 9.75
C ASN A 159 -45.64 -60.47 10.25
N VAL A 160 -45.54 -60.68 11.56
CA VAL A 160 -45.54 -62.02 12.17
C VAL A 160 -46.88 -62.75 11.91
N LYS A 161 -48.00 -62.04 11.94
CA LYS A 161 -49.33 -62.61 11.62
C LYS A 161 -49.44 -62.99 10.14
N GLN A 162 -48.99 -62.15 9.21
CA GLN A 162 -48.96 -62.48 7.78
C GLN A 162 -48.08 -63.72 7.51
N LEU A 163 -46.86 -63.75 8.08
CA LEU A 163 -45.94 -64.88 7.92
C LEU A 163 -46.56 -66.19 8.45
N LYS A 164 -47.30 -66.14 9.56
CA LYS A 164 -48.04 -67.28 10.09
C LYS A 164 -49.16 -67.74 9.13
N GLU A 165 -49.97 -66.82 8.59
CA GLU A 165 -51.04 -67.14 7.64
C GLU A 165 -50.50 -67.74 6.33
N ASP A 166 -49.33 -67.30 5.88
CA ASP A 166 -48.67 -67.86 4.69
C ASP A 166 -48.12 -69.27 4.96
N TYR A 167 -47.56 -69.53 6.16
CA TYR A 167 -47.18 -70.89 6.57
C TYR A 167 -48.39 -71.81 6.72
N GLU A 168 -49.50 -71.33 7.29
CA GLU A 168 -50.75 -72.11 7.41
C GLU A 168 -51.30 -72.47 6.02
N ARG A 169 -51.39 -71.51 5.08
CA ARG A 169 -51.73 -71.81 3.67
C ARG A 169 -50.75 -72.78 3.01
N ARG A 170 -49.45 -72.75 3.36
CA ARG A 170 -48.46 -73.69 2.80
C ARG A 170 -48.62 -75.11 3.35
N ILE A 171 -49.06 -75.26 4.60
CA ILE A 171 -49.43 -76.56 5.19
C ILE A 171 -50.68 -77.11 4.50
N GLU A 172 -51.74 -76.30 4.37
CA GLU A 172 -52.97 -76.70 3.66
C GLU A 172 -52.69 -77.17 2.21
N GLN A 173 -51.80 -76.49 1.49
CA GLN A 173 -51.36 -76.91 0.15
C GLN A 173 -50.67 -78.28 0.15
N LEU A 174 -49.82 -78.56 1.14
CA LEU A 174 -49.10 -79.83 1.26
C LEU A 174 -50.03 -80.97 1.69
N GLU A 175 -51.00 -80.71 2.57
CA GLU A 175 -52.02 -81.69 2.95
C GLU A 175 -52.95 -82.01 1.76
N ALA A 176 -53.40 -81.00 1.01
CA ALA A 176 -54.18 -81.19 -0.21
C ALA A 176 -53.41 -81.96 -1.30
N TRP A 177 -52.11 -81.68 -1.47
CA TRP A 177 -51.25 -82.41 -2.42
C TRP A 177 -51.07 -83.89 -2.04
N ASN A 178 -50.86 -84.18 -0.74
CA ASN A 178 -50.77 -85.56 -0.26
C ASN A 178 -52.11 -86.31 -0.38
N ALA A 179 -53.23 -85.64 -0.10
CA ALA A 179 -54.57 -86.23 -0.25
C ALA A 179 -54.89 -86.64 -1.70
N LEU A 180 -54.35 -85.94 -2.70
CA LEU A 180 -54.61 -86.21 -4.12
C LEU A 180 -53.84 -87.43 -4.67
N ASN A 181 -52.78 -87.88 -4.00
CA ASN A 181 -51.83 -88.88 -4.52
C ASN A 181 -52.05 -90.31 -3.99
N LEU A 182 -53.15 -90.58 -3.26
CA LEU A 182 -53.32 -91.79 -2.45
C LEU A 182 -54.41 -92.78 -2.92
N THR A 183 -54.93 -92.65 -4.15
CA THR A 183 -55.98 -93.55 -4.70
C THR A 183 -55.62 -94.14 -6.07
N GLU A 184 -55.17 -95.40 -6.03
CA GLU A 184 -55.09 -96.46 -7.07
C GLU A 184 -54.43 -96.19 -8.45
N PRO A 185 -53.62 -97.16 -8.98
CA PRO A 185 -52.89 -96.98 -10.24
C PRO A 185 -53.58 -97.61 -11.47
N SER A 186 -53.95 -96.81 -12.48
CA SER A 186 -54.17 -97.34 -13.83
C SER A 186 -53.81 -96.33 -14.95
N THR A 187 -52.75 -96.67 -15.70
CA THR A 187 -52.39 -96.27 -17.09
C THR A 187 -52.40 -94.79 -17.55
N GLY A 188 -53.18 -93.86 -17.00
CA GLY A 188 -53.24 -92.46 -17.42
C GLY A 188 -52.00 -91.63 -17.06
N ASN A 189 -51.10 -92.17 -16.21
CA ASN A 189 -49.94 -91.44 -15.70
C ASN A 189 -48.95 -90.99 -16.80
N TYR A 190 -48.86 -91.67 -17.95
CA TYR A 190 -47.97 -91.24 -19.03
C TYR A 190 -48.49 -90.01 -19.78
N GLU A 191 -49.79 -89.96 -20.10
CA GLU A 191 -50.38 -88.77 -20.73
C GLU A 191 -50.39 -87.59 -19.75
N LYS A 192 -50.71 -87.82 -18.48
CA LYS A 192 -50.64 -86.77 -17.46
C LYS A 192 -49.21 -86.28 -17.23
N LEU A 193 -48.21 -87.17 -17.10
CA LEU A 193 -46.81 -86.77 -16.94
C LEU A 193 -46.29 -86.01 -18.17
N MET A 194 -46.72 -86.35 -19.38
CA MET A 194 -46.38 -85.59 -20.59
C MET A 194 -47.10 -84.24 -20.65
N ALA A 195 -48.34 -84.13 -20.15
CA ALA A 195 -49.04 -82.86 -20.02
C ALA A 195 -48.36 -81.96 -18.96
N ASP A 196 -48.04 -82.51 -17.79
CA ASP A 196 -47.33 -81.81 -16.70
C ASP A 196 -45.91 -81.39 -17.16
N PHE A 197 -45.19 -82.24 -17.92
CA PHE A 197 -43.89 -81.89 -18.50
C PHE A 197 -44.00 -80.80 -19.57
N ASN A 198 -45.01 -80.83 -20.43
CA ASN A 198 -45.26 -79.76 -21.40
C ASN A 198 -45.66 -78.45 -20.70
N ALA A 199 -46.48 -78.50 -19.64
CA ALA A 199 -46.82 -77.32 -18.84
C ALA A 199 -45.60 -76.72 -18.14
N ILE A 200 -44.73 -77.54 -17.55
CA ILE A 200 -43.44 -77.09 -16.97
C ILE A 200 -42.53 -76.52 -18.06
N LYS A 201 -42.53 -77.08 -19.27
CA LYS A 201 -41.76 -76.56 -20.41
C LYS A 201 -42.30 -75.20 -20.88
N GLU A 202 -43.61 -75.03 -20.97
CA GLU A 202 -44.27 -73.76 -21.31
C GLU A 202 -44.06 -72.71 -20.22
N GLU A 203 -44.10 -73.09 -18.93
CA GLU A 203 -43.77 -72.22 -17.79
C GLU A 203 -42.31 -71.75 -17.84
N ASN A 204 -41.35 -72.64 -18.17
CA ASN A 204 -39.95 -72.25 -18.35
C ASN A 204 -39.71 -71.38 -19.59
N VAL A 205 -40.47 -71.58 -20.68
CA VAL A 205 -40.43 -70.69 -21.85
C VAL A 205 -41.01 -69.32 -21.49
N ALA A 206 -42.10 -69.25 -20.71
CA ALA A 206 -42.67 -68.01 -20.22
C ALA A 206 -41.71 -67.25 -19.29
N LYS A 207 -41.08 -67.94 -18.32
CA LYS A 207 -40.08 -67.33 -17.43
C LYS A 207 -38.83 -66.88 -18.17
N ASN A 208 -38.37 -67.60 -19.19
CA ASN A 208 -37.28 -67.14 -20.04
C ASN A 208 -37.67 -65.91 -20.88
N ALA A 209 -38.91 -65.82 -21.37
CA ALA A 209 -39.42 -64.63 -22.04
C ALA A 209 -39.53 -63.43 -21.08
N GLU A 210 -39.94 -63.66 -19.83
CA GLU A 210 -39.99 -62.66 -18.76
C GLU A 210 -38.59 -62.17 -18.37
N LEU A 211 -37.61 -63.08 -18.24
CA LEU A 211 -36.20 -62.73 -18.01
C LEU A 211 -35.60 -61.93 -19.18
N VAL A 212 -35.92 -62.27 -20.42
CA VAL A 212 -35.47 -61.50 -21.60
C VAL A 212 -36.13 -60.11 -21.63
N ALA A 213 -37.41 -60.01 -21.28
CA ALA A 213 -38.09 -58.71 -21.17
C ALA A 213 -37.50 -57.84 -20.05
N LEU A 214 -37.19 -58.44 -18.89
CA LEU A 214 -36.54 -57.76 -17.77
C LEU A 214 -35.11 -57.32 -18.12
N ASN A 215 -34.34 -58.15 -18.83
CA ASN A 215 -33.00 -57.79 -19.28
C ASN A 215 -33.04 -56.65 -20.31
N SER A 216 -34.02 -56.66 -21.23
CA SER A 216 -34.24 -55.54 -22.17
C SER A 216 -34.63 -54.24 -21.44
N GLN A 217 -35.42 -54.30 -20.37
CA GLN A 217 -35.70 -53.14 -19.52
C GLN A 217 -34.45 -52.67 -18.75
N MET A 218 -33.60 -53.57 -18.28
CA MET A 218 -32.31 -53.22 -17.66
C MET A 218 -31.36 -52.55 -18.67
N GLU A 219 -31.30 -53.02 -19.91
CA GLU A 219 -30.54 -52.39 -20.99
C GLU A 219 -31.07 -50.98 -21.32
N GLU A 220 -32.39 -50.80 -21.38
CA GLU A 220 -33.02 -49.48 -21.54
C GLU A 220 -32.69 -48.53 -20.37
N LYS A 221 -32.71 -49.04 -19.13
CA LYS A 221 -32.36 -48.25 -17.94
C LYS A 221 -30.87 -47.90 -17.88
N ASN A 222 -29.99 -48.82 -18.26
CA ASN A 222 -28.55 -48.54 -18.36
C ASN A 222 -28.27 -47.48 -19.46
N ALA A 223 -28.96 -47.55 -20.60
CA ALA A 223 -28.86 -46.51 -21.63
C ALA A 223 -29.37 -45.13 -21.14
N GLN A 224 -30.43 -45.10 -20.32
CA GLN A 224 -30.91 -43.87 -19.68
C GLN A 224 -29.92 -43.33 -18.64
N ILE A 225 -29.25 -44.19 -17.87
CA ILE A 225 -28.19 -43.80 -16.93
C ILE A 225 -27.01 -43.18 -17.67
N ILE A 226 -26.49 -43.83 -18.73
CA ILE A 226 -25.39 -43.30 -19.54
C ILE A 226 -25.74 -41.92 -20.15
N GLN A 227 -26.98 -41.73 -20.61
CA GLN A 227 -27.43 -40.42 -21.09
C GLN A 227 -27.51 -39.35 -19.98
N LEU A 228 -27.88 -39.73 -18.75
CA LEU A 228 -27.87 -38.84 -17.59
C LEU A 228 -26.43 -38.49 -17.16
N GLU A 229 -25.51 -39.44 -17.16
CA GLU A 229 -24.08 -39.24 -16.88
C GLU A 229 -23.42 -38.34 -17.95
N GLU A 230 -23.73 -38.54 -19.23
CA GLU A 230 -23.31 -37.63 -20.31
C GLU A 230 -23.83 -36.21 -20.09
N ASN A 231 -25.08 -36.06 -19.68
CA ASN A 231 -25.69 -34.74 -19.48
C ASN A 231 -25.19 -34.05 -18.20
N LEU A 232 -24.91 -34.79 -17.14
CA LEU A 232 -24.22 -34.30 -15.94
C LEU A 232 -22.80 -33.82 -16.29
N ASN A 233 -22.04 -34.59 -17.07
CA ASN A 233 -20.70 -34.19 -17.52
C ASN A 233 -20.72 -32.97 -18.46
N LYS A 234 -21.78 -32.78 -19.26
CA LYS A 234 -21.98 -31.55 -20.06
C LYS A 234 -22.28 -30.36 -19.14
N MET A 235 -23.24 -30.47 -18.23
CA MET A 235 -23.57 -29.40 -17.28
C MET A 235 -22.38 -29.01 -16.40
N ALA A 236 -21.57 -29.98 -15.95
CA ALA A 236 -20.35 -29.70 -15.17
C ALA A 236 -19.33 -28.87 -15.98
N LYS A 237 -19.16 -29.15 -17.28
CA LYS A 237 -18.30 -28.34 -18.16
C LYS A 237 -18.88 -26.97 -18.49
N ASP A 238 -20.20 -26.88 -18.66
CA ASP A 238 -20.88 -25.60 -18.89
C ASP A 238 -20.82 -24.72 -17.62
N GLU A 239 -20.85 -25.33 -16.43
CA GLU A 239 -20.64 -24.66 -15.15
C GLU A 239 -19.18 -24.24 -14.95
N GLU A 240 -18.20 -25.09 -15.24
CA GLU A 240 -16.76 -24.76 -15.24
C GLU A 240 -16.47 -23.57 -16.17
N GLN A 241 -17.00 -23.58 -17.39
CA GLN A 241 -16.90 -22.46 -18.33
C GLN A 241 -17.62 -21.21 -17.82
N SER A 242 -18.77 -21.33 -17.15
CA SER A 242 -19.48 -20.20 -16.55
C SER A 242 -18.68 -19.58 -15.39
N GLN A 243 -18.06 -20.41 -14.54
CA GLN A 243 -17.19 -19.95 -13.46
C GLN A 243 -15.93 -19.26 -14.01
N GLU A 244 -15.33 -19.76 -15.08
CA GLU A 244 -14.17 -19.13 -15.71
C GLU A 244 -14.54 -17.84 -16.45
N ILE A 245 -15.69 -17.78 -17.14
CA ILE A 245 -16.24 -16.52 -17.70
C ILE A 245 -16.50 -15.50 -16.60
N GLN A 246 -17.00 -15.91 -15.43
CA GLN A 246 -17.18 -15.01 -14.27
C GLN A 246 -15.83 -14.51 -13.73
N ARG A 247 -14.82 -15.37 -13.57
CA ARG A 247 -13.46 -14.97 -13.18
C ARG A 247 -12.84 -13.98 -14.16
N LEU A 248 -12.90 -14.27 -15.46
CA LEU A 248 -12.41 -13.37 -16.51
C LEU A 248 -13.18 -12.04 -16.53
N THR A 249 -14.49 -12.05 -16.23
CA THR A 249 -15.29 -10.83 -16.08
C THR A 249 -14.87 -10.00 -14.87
N ILE A 250 -14.62 -10.63 -13.71
CA ILE A 250 -14.12 -9.97 -12.50
C ILE A 250 -12.73 -9.37 -12.75
N LEU A 251 -11.81 -10.15 -13.34
CA LEU A 251 -10.45 -9.71 -13.66
C LEU A 251 -10.45 -8.56 -14.68
N ASN A 252 -11.31 -8.61 -15.70
CA ASN A 252 -11.46 -7.52 -16.67
C ASN A 252 -12.06 -6.25 -16.02
N ASN A 253 -13.01 -6.39 -15.10
CA ASN A 253 -13.55 -5.24 -14.34
C ASN A 253 -12.49 -4.62 -13.42
N GLN A 254 -11.63 -5.43 -12.79
CA GLN A 254 -10.49 -4.96 -12.01
C GLN A 254 -9.47 -4.23 -12.90
N LEU A 255 -9.13 -4.79 -14.07
CA LEU A 255 -8.23 -4.16 -15.04
C LEU A 255 -8.79 -2.81 -15.54
N VAL A 256 -10.09 -2.73 -15.83
CA VAL A 256 -10.77 -1.47 -16.21
C VAL A 256 -10.76 -0.45 -15.06
N ALA A 257 -10.89 -0.88 -13.81
CA ALA A 257 -10.76 0.00 -12.65
C ALA A 257 -9.33 0.56 -12.54
N SER A 258 -8.29 -0.28 -12.57
CA SER A 258 -6.90 0.17 -12.50
C SER A 258 -6.48 1.02 -13.70
N LEU A 259 -6.99 0.75 -14.91
CA LEU A 259 -6.80 1.62 -16.07
C LEU A 259 -7.43 3.00 -15.86
N LYS A 260 -8.61 3.08 -15.23
CA LYS A 260 -9.28 4.34 -14.90
C LYS A 260 -8.55 5.12 -13.81
N GLU A 261 -7.99 4.45 -12.81
CA GLU A 261 -7.14 5.05 -11.77
C GLU A 261 -5.81 5.58 -12.35
N LEU A 262 -5.21 4.85 -13.30
CA LEU A 262 -4.06 5.33 -14.07
C LEU A 262 -4.43 6.54 -14.95
N GLU A 263 -5.63 6.59 -15.52
CA GLU A 263 -6.12 7.73 -16.30
C GLU A 263 -6.35 8.97 -15.42
N SER A 264 -6.90 8.82 -14.20
CA SER A 264 -6.98 9.94 -13.24
C SER A 264 -5.60 10.37 -12.77
N SER A 265 -4.72 9.44 -12.37
CA SER A 265 -3.34 9.77 -11.98
C SER A 265 -2.56 10.47 -13.10
N GLY A 266 -2.84 10.14 -14.36
CA GLY A 266 -2.31 10.84 -15.53
C GLY A 266 -2.81 12.28 -15.65
N LYS A 267 -4.10 12.53 -15.38
CA LYS A 267 -4.69 13.88 -15.36
C LYS A 267 -4.16 14.71 -14.19
N ASP A 268 -4.05 14.13 -13.00
CA ASP A 268 -3.50 14.79 -11.81
C ASP A 268 -2.05 15.23 -12.06
N LYS A 269 -1.23 14.35 -12.65
CA LYS A 269 0.14 14.67 -13.09
C LYS A 269 0.18 15.77 -14.13
N GLN A 270 -0.74 15.75 -15.11
CA GLN A 270 -0.82 16.82 -16.12
C GLN A 270 -1.24 18.15 -15.50
N GLU A 271 -2.13 18.16 -14.50
CA GLU A 271 -2.52 19.38 -13.80
C GLU A 271 -1.37 19.94 -12.94
N ILE A 272 -0.61 19.07 -12.25
CA ILE A 272 0.61 19.46 -11.54
C ILE A 272 1.64 20.07 -12.52
N ILE A 273 1.84 19.47 -13.69
CA ILE A 273 2.70 20.01 -14.75
C ILE A 273 2.21 21.38 -15.23
N ASN A 274 0.90 21.56 -15.41
CA ASN A 274 0.32 22.85 -15.80
C ASN A 274 0.57 23.92 -14.73
N ARG A 275 0.22 23.64 -13.46
CA ARG A 275 0.48 24.55 -12.32
C ARG A 275 1.96 24.90 -12.17
N PHE A 276 2.87 23.96 -12.45
CA PHE A 276 4.32 24.19 -12.45
C PHE A 276 4.76 25.09 -13.61
N ASN A 277 4.22 24.89 -14.81
CA ASN A 277 4.47 25.77 -15.96
C ASN A 277 3.95 27.19 -15.73
N ASP A 278 2.76 27.34 -15.13
CA ASP A 278 2.19 28.65 -14.76
C ASP A 278 3.09 29.37 -13.73
N SER A 279 3.57 28.64 -12.72
CA SER A 279 4.57 29.15 -11.76
C SER A 279 5.88 29.58 -12.44
N ILE A 280 6.37 28.81 -13.42
CA ILE A 280 7.53 29.19 -14.24
C ILE A 280 7.25 30.46 -15.05
N ILE A 281 6.03 30.67 -15.57
CA ILE A 281 5.66 31.90 -16.29
C ILE A 281 5.70 33.10 -15.36
N VAL A 282 5.15 32.98 -14.13
CA VAL A 282 5.20 34.04 -13.10
C VAL A 282 6.64 34.36 -12.72
N ILE A 283 7.45 33.35 -12.38
CA ILE A 283 8.86 33.53 -11.99
C ILE A 283 9.67 34.19 -13.12
N ASN A 284 9.43 33.84 -14.39
CA ASN A 284 10.07 34.51 -15.52
C ASN A 284 9.63 35.98 -15.67
N GLY A 285 8.36 36.28 -15.37
CA GLY A 285 7.85 37.65 -15.29
C GLY A 285 8.55 38.47 -14.21
N ASP A 286 8.71 37.90 -13.01
CA ASP A 286 9.39 38.57 -11.89
C ASP A 286 10.89 38.74 -12.13
N VAL A 287 11.56 37.73 -12.71
CA VAL A 287 12.97 37.86 -13.14
C VAL A 287 13.13 38.92 -14.23
N PHE A 288 12.16 39.08 -15.14
CA PHE A 288 12.16 40.17 -16.11
C PHE A 288 11.96 41.54 -15.45
N ASN A 289 11.03 41.65 -14.50
CA ASN A 289 10.80 42.88 -13.72
C ASN A 289 12.02 43.28 -12.89
N LEU A 290 12.67 42.32 -12.22
CA LEU A 290 13.91 42.52 -11.46
C LEU A 290 15.08 42.94 -12.35
N ARG A 291 15.23 42.35 -13.56
CA ARG A 291 16.22 42.81 -14.55
C ARG A 291 15.97 44.26 -14.98
N LYS A 292 14.71 44.63 -15.22
CA LYS A 292 14.29 45.99 -15.58
C LYS A 292 14.51 46.99 -14.44
N ALA A 293 14.29 46.59 -13.18
CA ALA A 293 14.59 47.39 -12.00
C ALA A 293 16.12 47.59 -11.81
N ASN A 294 16.91 46.53 -11.94
CA ASN A 294 18.37 46.62 -11.87
C ASN A 294 18.95 47.46 -13.02
N GLN A 295 18.37 47.42 -14.22
CA GLN A 295 18.76 48.32 -15.31
C GLN A 295 18.53 49.79 -14.93
N LYS A 296 17.36 50.15 -14.41
CA LYS A 296 17.09 51.52 -13.92
C LYS A 296 18.08 51.94 -12.83
N LEU A 297 18.34 51.07 -11.85
CA LEU A 297 19.32 51.37 -10.80
C LEU A 297 20.74 51.54 -11.36
N MET A 298 21.12 50.86 -12.43
CA MET A 298 22.40 51.08 -13.13
C MET A 298 22.43 52.42 -13.88
N GLU A 299 21.32 52.81 -14.52
CA GLU A 299 21.16 54.12 -15.17
C GLU A 299 21.19 55.27 -14.14
N GLU A 300 20.49 55.12 -13.01
CA GLU A 300 20.52 56.07 -11.88
C GLU A 300 21.92 56.16 -11.24
N ASN A 301 22.61 55.04 -11.02
CA ASN A 301 24.00 55.05 -10.53
C ASN A 301 24.98 55.67 -11.53
N ALA A 302 24.73 55.57 -12.85
CA ALA A 302 25.52 56.27 -13.85
C ALA A 302 25.29 57.80 -13.76
N ASN A 303 24.03 58.23 -13.61
CA ASN A 303 23.67 59.63 -13.42
C ASN A 303 24.26 60.23 -12.13
N PHE A 304 24.24 59.48 -11.01
CA PHE A 304 24.90 59.93 -9.78
C PHE A 304 26.42 60.05 -9.92
N ARG A 305 27.06 59.18 -10.72
CA ARG A 305 28.51 59.28 -11.01
C ARG A 305 28.87 60.51 -11.84
N THR A 306 28.05 60.89 -12.83
CA THR A 306 28.24 62.15 -13.56
C THR A 306 28.01 63.36 -12.66
N SER A 307 26.94 63.38 -11.85
CA SER A 307 26.73 64.47 -10.88
C SER A 307 27.87 64.58 -9.85
N LEU A 308 28.44 63.47 -9.39
CA LEU A 308 29.62 63.48 -8.51
C LEU A 308 30.88 64.06 -9.21
N ALA A 309 31.07 63.78 -10.50
CA ALA A 309 32.15 64.39 -11.28
C ALA A 309 31.93 65.91 -11.46
N GLU A 310 30.68 66.36 -11.66
CA GLU A 310 30.32 67.78 -11.68
C GLU A 310 30.61 68.47 -10.33
N PHE A 311 30.28 67.82 -9.20
CA PHE A 311 30.62 68.33 -7.87
C PHE A 311 32.15 68.40 -7.64
N GLU A 312 32.93 67.44 -8.13
CA GLU A 312 34.40 67.50 -8.02
C GLU A 312 34.98 68.63 -8.90
N ASN A 313 34.40 68.90 -10.08
CA ASN A 313 34.76 70.07 -10.89
C ASN A 313 34.44 71.40 -10.17
N VAL A 314 33.27 71.50 -9.52
CA VAL A 314 32.90 72.67 -8.70
C VAL A 314 33.85 72.83 -7.51
N LYS A 315 34.29 71.73 -6.90
CA LYS A 315 35.28 71.71 -5.81
C LYS A 315 36.67 72.14 -6.27
N GLN A 316 37.10 71.80 -7.49
CA GLN A 316 38.34 72.33 -8.09
C GLN A 316 38.24 73.83 -8.40
N LEU A 317 37.08 74.31 -8.90
CA LEU A 317 36.81 75.74 -9.09
C LEU A 317 36.81 76.51 -7.76
N LEU A 318 36.26 75.93 -6.69
CA LEU A 318 36.34 76.50 -5.34
C LEU A 318 37.78 76.55 -4.82
N SER A 319 38.54 75.46 -4.94
CA SER A 319 39.95 75.39 -4.52
C SER A 319 40.84 76.43 -5.24
N THR A 320 40.65 76.60 -6.55
CA THR A 320 41.37 77.64 -7.32
C THR A 320 40.88 79.05 -6.98
N SER A 321 39.61 79.23 -6.61
CA SER A 321 39.09 80.51 -6.09
C SER A 321 39.67 80.84 -4.71
N GLU A 322 39.81 79.86 -3.82
CA GLU A 322 40.47 80.01 -2.51
C GLU A 322 41.95 80.37 -2.67
N GLU A 323 42.69 79.68 -3.56
CA GLU A 323 44.08 80.02 -3.89
C GLU A 323 44.20 81.45 -4.45
N ASN A 324 43.30 81.86 -5.36
CA ASN A 324 43.26 83.24 -5.86
C ASN A 324 42.96 84.26 -4.76
N MET A 325 42.07 83.94 -3.81
CA MET A 325 41.76 84.79 -2.66
C MET A 325 42.93 84.90 -1.68
N VAL A 326 43.66 83.82 -1.42
CA VAL A 326 44.90 83.84 -0.61
C VAL A 326 45.98 84.69 -1.30
N ASN A 327 46.20 84.51 -2.60
CA ASN A 327 47.11 85.34 -3.39
C ASN A 327 46.71 86.83 -3.39
N LEU A 328 45.40 87.14 -3.39
CA LEU A 328 44.90 88.52 -3.26
C LEU A 328 45.13 89.09 -1.86
N GLN A 329 44.93 88.28 -0.81
CA GLN A 329 45.22 88.66 0.58
C GLN A 329 46.72 88.92 0.78
N GLU A 330 47.60 88.08 0.24
CA GLU A 330 49.05 88.25 0.34
C GLU A 330 49.53 89.53 -0.36
N LYS A 331 48.97 89.84 -1.55
CA LYS A 331 49.19 91.11 -2.24
C LYS A 331 48.69 92.30 -1.42
N MET A 332 47.52 92.18 -0.77
CA MET A 332 47.01 93.24 0.11
C MET A 332 47.81 93.39 1.41
N THR A 333 48.44 92.34 1.94
CA THR A 333 49.39 92.49 3.05
C THR A 333 50.69 93.15 2.60
N LYS A 334 51.22 92.80 1.42
CA LYS A 334 52.42 93.43 0.85
C LYS A 334 52.22 94.91 0.59
N MET A 335 51.13 95.33 -0.08
CA MET A 335 50.82 96.76 -0.25
C MET A 335 50.63 97.48 1.10
N LYS A 336 50.05 96.83 2.11
CA LYS A 336 49.93 97.43 3.46
C LYS A 336 51.29 97.60 4.15
N GLU A 337 52.22 96.68 3.94
CA GLU A 337 53.59 96.74 4.46
C GLU A 337 54.42 97.79 3.72
N GLU A 338 54.30 97.86 2.39
CA GLU A 338 54.86 98.92 1.54
C GLU A 338 54.37 100.31 1.98
N TYR A 339 53.05 100.51 2.14
CA TYR A 339 52.51 101.77 2.68
C TYR A 339 52.92 102.06 4.13
N LEU A 340 53.14 101.03 4.96
CA LEU A 340 53.64 101.21 6.33
C LEU A 340 55.09 101.70 6.34
N ASN A 341 55.92 101.15 5.45
CA ASN A 341 57.30 101.59 5.24
C ASN A 341 57.36 103.00 4.65
N GLU A 342 56.56 103.31 3.62
CA GLU A 342 56.46 104.65 3.04
C GLU A 342 55.98 105.69 4.08
N ILE A 343 55.01 105.33 4.93
CA ILE A 343 54.59 106.16 6.07
C ILE A 343 55.71 106.35 7.11
N GLU A 344 56.58 105.36 7.33
CA GLU A 344 57.71 105.46 8.25
C GLU A 344 58.87 106.27 7.65
N GLU A 345 59.15 106.14 6.35
CA GLU A 345 60.08 106.99 5.61
C GLU A 345 59.61 108.46 5.62
N ILE A 346 58.31 108.70 5.35
CA ILE A 346 57.71 110.04 5.45
C ILE A 346 57.76 110.58 6.89
N LYS A 347 57.65 109.75 7.94
CA LYS A 347 57.89 110.20 9.32
C LYS A 347 59.35 110.58 9.54
N GLN A 348 60.30 109.76 9.08
CA GLN A 348 61.74 110.03 9.23
C GLN A 348 62.15 111.28 8.44
N GLU A 349 61.66 111.48 7.23
CA GLU A 349 61.86 112.70 6.45
C GLU A 349 61.19 113.89 7.13
N ARG A 350 59.94 113.78 7.59
CA ARG A 350 59.25 114.82 8.37
C ARG A 350 60.02 115.19 9.63
N ASP A 351 60.62 114.23 10.33
CA ASP A 351 61.31 114.47 11.59
C ASP A 351 62.74 115.00 11.37
N ASN A 352 63.42 114.59 10.30
CA ASN A 352 64.62 115.25 9.79
C ASN A 352 64.32 116.70 9.35
N LEU A 353 63.23 116.94 8.62
CA LEU A 353 62.77 118.27 8.22
C LEU A 353 62.33 119.11 9.43
N ARG A 354 61.75 118.50 10.47
CA ARG A 354 61.49 119.19 11.75
C ARG A 354 62.78 119.56 12.45
N GLN A 355 63.79 118.69 12.48
CA GLN A 355 65.10 119.03 13.03
C GLN A 355 65.76 120.17 12.23
N GLN A 356 65.75 120.11 10.89
CA GLN A 356 66.23 121.20 10.04
C GLN A 356 65.43 122.48 10.23
N ILE A 357 64.10 122.41 10.40
CA ILE A 357 63.25 123.57 10.69
C ILE A 357 63.55 124.12 12.09
N GLU A 358 63.87 123.30 13.10
CA GLU A 358 64.25 123.77 14.43
C GLU A 358 65.65 124.39 14.43
N GLU A 359 66.63 123.79 13.74
CA GLU A 359 67.98 124.35 13.53
C GLU A 359 67.90 125.67 12.74
N MET A 360 67.15 125.71 11.64
CA MET A 360 66.84 126.94 10.90
C MET A 360 66.01 127.93 11.72
N SER A 361 65.18 127.49 12.68
CA SER A 361 64.44 128.38 13.58
C SER A 361 65.32 128.93 14.70
N GLU A 362 66.33 128.19 15.16
CA GLU A 362 67.38 128.68 16.07
C GLU A 362 68.33 129.67 15.37
N GLU A 363 68.61 129.47 14.08
CA GLU A 363 69.43 130.37 13.27
C GLU A 363 68.62 131.60 12.81
N CYS A 364 67.38 131.44 12.36
CA CYS A 364 66.44 132.54 12.17
C CYS A 364 66.23 133.30 13.48
N ARG A 365 66.02 132.66 14.64
CA ARG A 365 65.88 133.36 15.93
C ARG A 365 67.15 134.11 16.38
N ARG A 366 68.33 133.78 15.82
CA ARG A 366 69.56 134.58 15.98
C ARG A 366 69.61 135.77 15.01
N ASN A 367 69.15 135.60 13.77
CA ASN A 367 69.21 136.62 12.71
C ASN A 367 68.01 137.59 12.70
N GLU A 368 66.81 137.12 13.07
CA GLU A 368 65.52 137.81 13.15
C GLU A 368 65.36 138.65 14.43
N LYS A 369 66.47 139.08 15.02
CA LYS A 369 66.50 140.12 16.05
C LYS A 369 66.96 141.48 15.50
N LEU A 370 67.07 141.60 14.17
CA LEU A 370 67.74 142.73 13.50
C LEU A 370 66.98 143.41 12.36
N LEU A 371 65.84 142.87 11.89
CA LEU A 371 65.03 143.51 10.83
C LEU A 371 63.53 143.45 11.13
N LEU A 372 62.86 144.54 10.77
CA LEU A 372 61.47 144.86 11.12
C LEU A 372 60.50 144.52 9.97
N THR A 373 59.23 144.31 10.36
CA THR A 373 58.01 144.65 9.59
C THR A 373 57.84 144.13 8.16
N GLY A 374 56.94 143.16 8.03
CA GLY A 374 55.61 143.44 7.48
C GLY A 374 55.30 143.03 6.03
N SER A 375 53.98 143.01 5.73
CA SER A 375 53.37 142.82 4.41
C SER A 375 53.57 141.44 3.75
N GLU A 376 52.80 141.03 2.73
CA GLU A 376 51.35 141.16 2.43
C GLU A 376 51.02 140.14 1.32
N GLU A 377 49.74 140.02 0.94
CA GLU A 377 49.13 139.13 -0.06
C GLU A 377 49.95 138.74 -1.33
N PHE A 378 49.69 137.56 -1.92
CA PHE A 378 48.95 137.46 -3.21
C PHE A 378 48.52 136.01 -3.60
N LYS A 379 47.44 135.93 -4.39
CA LYS A 379 46.90 134.76 -5.17
C LYS A 379 47.03 135.11 -6.67
N PRO A 380 47.09 134.19 -7.67
CA PRO A 380 45.86 133.52 -8.16
C PRO A 380 45.95 132.22 -9.05
N SER A 381 44.76 131.58 -9.22
CA SER A 381 44.17 130.96 -10.44
C SER A 381 44.80 129.81 -11.28
N SER A 382 43.87 128.99 -11.83
CA SER A 382 43.90 128.18 -13.09
C SER A 382 44.81 126.94 -13.21
N ASP A 383 44.54 125.90 -14.01
CA ASP A 383 43.31 125.28 -14.60
C ASP A 383 43.70 123.93 -15.29
N SER A 384 42.73 123.03 -15.57
CA SER A 384 42.77 121.95 -16.61
C SER A 384 43.86 120.81 -16.52
N GLU A 385 43.76 119.63 -17.17
CA GLU A 385 42.63 118.81 -17.70
C GLU A 385 43.06 117.35 -18.00
N SER A 386 42.09 116.40 -18.01
CA SER A 386 42.09 115.10 -18.73
C SER A 386 43.14 114.02 -18.34
N ALA A 387 43.22 112.84 -18.97
CA ALA A 387 42.25 111.71 -19.09
C ALA A 387 42.93 110.51 -19.82
N ALA A 388 42.55 109.24 -19.55
CA ALA A 388 42.52 108.10 -20.51
C ALA A 388 42.38 106.72 -19.83
N SER A 389 41.53 105.83 -20.38
CA SER A 389 41.77 104.38 -20.51
C SER A 389 40.72 103.73 -21.44
N ASN A 390 41.13 102.73 -22.24
CA ASN A 390 40.30 101.90 -23.14
C ASN A 390 40.98 100.51 -23.26
N ASN A 391 40.23 99.41 -23.36
CA ASN A 391 40.79 98.15 -23.91
C ASN A 391 39.73 97.15 -24.46
N ALA A 392 40.22 96.05 -25.06
CA ALA A 392 39.58 95.07 -25.95
C ALA A 392 40.27 93.67 -25.78
N ASP A 393 39.85 92.51 -26.30
CA ASP A 393 38.65 91.93 -26.98
C ASP A 393 38.99 90.42 -27.29
N TRP A 394 38.20 89.67 -28.09
CA TRP A 394 38.48 88.30 -28.65
C TRP A 394 38.32 87.12 -27.64
N GLU A 395 37.88 85.87 -27.93
CA GLU A 395 37.85 84.89 -29.08
C GLU A 395 39.07 83.93 -29.17
N LYS A 396 39.00 82.61 -29.54
CA LYS A 396 37.94 81.75 -30.16
C LYS A 396 38.22 80.22 -30.03
N MET A 397 37.18 79.35 -30.04
CA MET A 397 37.18 77.86 -30.33
C MET A 397 37.92 76.92 -29.32
N GLY A 398 37.80 75.57 -29.32
CA GLY A 398 36.89 74.59 -29.99
C GLY A 398 37.50 73.16 -30.20
N LYS A 399 36.68 72.18 -30.63
CA LYS A 399 36.99 70.84 -31.26
C LYS A 399 37.40 69.58 -30.42
N ASP A 400 36.74 68.45 -30.75
CA ASP A 400 37.20 67.11 -31.27
C ASP A 400 38.45 66.38 -30.64
N GLU A 401 38.70 65.04 -30.67
CA GLU A 401 38.26 63.87 -31.48
C GLU A 401 38.76 62.47 -30.89
N ILE A 402 38.37 61.31 -31.49
CA ILE A 402 39.09 59.97 -31.59
C ILE A 402 39.10 58.86 -30.46
N GLU A 403 38.45 57.70 -30.78
CA GLU A 403 38.70 56.21 -30.61
C GLU A 403 39.33 55.57 -29.29
N VAL A 404 39.72 54.27 -29.10
CA VAL A 404 39.95 53.04 -29.94
C VAL A 404 40.02 51.66 -29.17
N GLU A 405 39.80 50.51 -29.87
CA GLU A 405 40.25 49.07 -29.67
C GLU A 405 39.76 48.04 -28.59
N GLY A 406 39.89 46.72 -28.90
CA GLY A 406 39.56 45.53 -28.06
C GLY A 406 39.85 44.12 -28.70
N VAL A 407 40.02 43.02 -27.92
CA VAL A 407 40.69 41.73 -28.34
C VAL A 407 40.24 40.42 -27.60
N SER A 408 40.49 39.21 -28.17
CA SER A 408 40.50 37.80 -27.60
C SER A 408 39.15 37.06 -27.36
N SER A 409 38.97 35.70 -27.26
CA SER A 409 39.73 34.41 -27.49
C SER A 409 38.80 33.18 -27.16
N SER A 410 38.94 31.86 -27.46
CA SER A 410 39.71 30.97 -28.39
C SER A 410 39.29 29.45 -28.22
N THR A 411 39.87 28.47 -28.97
CA THR A 411 40.09 26.99 -28.64
C THR A 411 38.85 26.01 -28.51
N THR A 412 38.82 24.65 -28.67
CA THR A 412 39.73 23.54 -29.15
C THR A 412 39.04 22.13 -29.40
N THR A 413 39.70 21.24 -30.18
CA THR A 413 39.78 19.72 -30.18
C THR A 413 38.64 18.71 -30.56
N THR A 414 38.93 17.87 -31.59
CA THR A 414 38.62 16.40 -31.84
C THR A 414 37.19 15.86 -32.14
N SER A 415 36.92 14.64 -32.68
CA SER A 415 37.43 13.83 -33.86
C SER A 415 36.80 12.40 -33.97
N GLU A 416 36.52 11.80 -35.16
CA GLU A 416 36.01 10.40 -35.33
C GLU A 416 36.41 9.68 -36.68
N THR A 417 35.93 8.45 -37.02
CA THR A 417 36.60 7.44 -37.93
C THR A 417 35.72 6.57 -38.91
N LYS A 418 36.30 5.82 -39.90
CA LYS A 418 35.72 4.60 -40.59
C LYS A 418 36.56 3.84 -41.67
N ASP A 419 36.19 2.55 -41.96
CA ASP A 419 36.26 1.70 -43.21
C ASP A 419 36.97 0.28 -43.21
N SER A 420 36.40 -0.74 -43.92
CA SER A 420 36.95 -2.12 -44.25
C SER A 420 36.08 -2.97 -45.24
N SER A 421 36.50 -4.16 -45.78
CA SER A 421 35.91 -4.86 -46.99
C SER A 421 36.08 -6.42 -47.26
N ASP A 422 35.25 -6.98 -48.20
CA ASP A 422 35.38 -8.11 -49.22
C ASP A 422 35.47 -9.68 -48.96
N ALA A 423 35.12 -10.53 -49.98
CA ALA A 423 34.99 -12.05 -49.98
C ALA A 423 35.08 -12.84 -51.37
N LYS A 424 35.24 -14.22 -51.46
CA LYS A 424 35.42 -15.09 -52.71
C LYS A 424 34.93 -16.63 -52.70
N TYR A 425 35.10 -17.44 -53.81
CA TYR A 425 34.47 -18.79 -54.21
C TYR A 425 35.47 -19.97 -54.66
N SER A 426 35.25 -21.18 -55.32
CA SER A 426 34.18 -21.97 -56.08
C SER A 426 34.55 -23.48 -56.54
N ARG A 427 33.62 -24.30 -57.17
CA ARG A 427 33.73 -25.47 -58.19
C ARG A 427 33.42 -27.01 -57.92
N SER A 428 33.56 -27.94 -58.92
CA SER A 428 32.77 -29.23 -59.18
C SER A 428 33.21 -30.22 -60.35
N GLU A 429 32.90 -31.57 -60.44
CA GLU A 429 32.94 -32.45 -61.71
C GLU A 429 32.23 -33.89 -61.78
N ARG A 430 32.50 -34.83 -62.77
CA ARG A 430 31.69 -36.06 -63.28
C ARG A 430 32.51 -37.28 -63.89
N ARG A 431 32.05 -38.39 -64.59
CA ARG A 431 31.12 -39.61 -64.42
C ARG A 431 31.09 -40.60 -65.71
N GLN A 432 31.00 -41.98 -65.69
CA GLN A 432 30.90 -42.90 -66.95
C GLN A 432 30.37 -44.43 -66.90
N ARG A 433 30.61 -45.36 -67.91
CA ARG A 433 29.88 -46.68 -68.26
C ARG A 433 30.59 -47.77 -69.24
N LYS A 434 30.11 -49.08 -69.44
CA LYS A 434 29.79 -49.91 -70.73
C LYS A 434 29.73 -51.54 -70.76
N VAL A 435 29.50 -52.26 -71.94
CA VAL A 435 28.88 -53.68 -72.22
C VAL A 435 29.26 -54.45 -73.60
N GLU A 436 29.01 -55.82 -73.87
CA GLU A 436 28.45 -56.60 -75.12
C GLU A 436 28.80 -58.19 -75.47
N ILE A 437 28.39 -58.86 -76.63
CA ILE A 437 27.98 -60.37 -76.86
C ILE A 437 28.28 -61.18 -78.28
N MET A 438 28.21 -62.58 -78.42
CA MET A 438 27.64 -63.53 -79.55
C MET A 438 28.32 -64.91 -80.15
N GLU A 439 27.73 -65.66 -81.18
CA GLU A 439 27.68 -67.21 -81.43
C GLU A 439 27.52 -67.84 -82.94
N GLN A 440 27.70 -69.19 -83.28
CA GLN A 440 27.25 -69.94 -84.58
C GLN A 440 27.25 -71.56 -84.74
N SER A 441 27.05 -72.22 -85.95
CA SER A 441 26.40 -73.62 -86.23
C SER A 441 26.99 -74.74 -87.25
N ILE A 442 26.18 -75.70 -87.84
CA ILE A 442 26.43 -77.18 -88.27
C ILE A 442 26.22 -77.64 -89.81
N GLN A 443 26.61 -78.89 -90.25
CA GLN A 443 26.39 -79.55 -91.62
C GLN A 443 26.27 -81.14 -91.74
N THR A 444 26.15 -81.76 -92.96
CA THR A 444 25.59 -83.13 -93.35
C THR A 444 26.18 -83.77 -94.68
N GLU A 445 25.97 -85.00 -95.26
CA GLU A 445 25.48 -86.42 -94.96
C GLU A 445 25.56 -87.41 -96.23
N GLN A 446 25.33 -88.76 -96.13
CA GLN A 446 25.02 -89.86 -97.17
C GLN A 446 26.09 -90.33 -98.25
N SER A 447 26.03 -91.49 -99.00
CA SER A 447 25.51 -92.90 -98.89
C SER A 447 25.81 -93.80 -100.17
N SER A 448 26.00 -95.15 -100.12
CA SER A 448 25.79 -96.16 -101.25
C SER A 448 26.02 -97.67 -100.86
N PRO A 449 25.42 -98.73 -101.49
CA PRO A 449 25.39 -100.14 -101.00
C PRO A 449 25.78 -101.30 -102.00
N GLU A 450 25.33 -102.56 -101.72
CA GLU A 450 25.44 -103.89 -102.45
C GLU A 450 26.61 -104.83 -101.99
N GLU A 451 26.61 -106.19 -102.01
CA GLU A 451 25.69 -107.24 -102.54
C GLU A 451 25.56 -108.53 -101.62
N ASP A 452 24.55 -108.59 -100.76
CA ASP A 452 23.54 -109.64 -100.52
C ASP A 452 23.76 -111.20 -100.51
N ILE A 453 24.95 -111.81 -100.63
CA ILE A 453 25.10 -113.29 -100.38
C ILE A 453 25.77 -113.65 -99.05
N GLN A 454 26.59 -112.76 -98.47
CA GLN A 454 26.94 -112.87 -97.04
C GLN A 454 25.71 -112.67 -96.14
N LEU A 455 24.62 -112.11 -96.70
CA LEU A 455 23.43 -111.59 -96.05
C LEU A 455 22.79 -112.48 -95.00
N ILE A 456 22.83 -113.81 -95.12
CA ILE A 456 22.17 -114.71 -94.15
C ILE A 456 23.05 -114.97 -92.91
N GLN A 457 24.37 -115.08 -93.07
CA GLN A 457 25.29 -115.12 -91.92
C GLN A 457 25.42 -113.73 -91.31
N LEU A 458 25.49 -112.69 -92.15
CA LEU A 458 25.32 -111.31 -91.70
C LEU A 458 23.97 -111.10 -91.01
N LYS A 459 22.88 -111.78 -91.35
CA LYS A 459 21.58 -111.54 -90.71
C LYS A 459 21.57 -111.98 -89.25
N ASP A 460 22.22 -113.09 -88.92
CA ASP A 460 22.34 -113.55 -87.54
C ASP A 460 23.35 -112.69 -86.77
N GLU A 461 24.52 -112.36 -87.35
CA GLU A 461 25.47 -111.41 -86.75
C GLU A 461 24.89 -109.99 -86.61
N VAL A 462 24.07 -109.53 -87.56
CA VAL A 462 23.35 -108.25 -87.51
C VAL A 462 22.20 -108.31 -86.52
N SER A 463 21.54 -109.45 -86.32
CA SER A 463 20.53 -109.60 -85.26
C SER A 463 21.17 -109.54 -83.87
N ASP A 464 22.32 -110.19 -83.68
CA ASP A 464 23.11 -110.08 -82.44
C ASP A 464 23.71 -108.68 -82.26
N LEU A 465 24.20 -108.04 -83.34
CA LEU A 465 24.65 -106.65 -83.30
C LEU A 465 23.49 -105.68 -83.05
N ILE A 466 22.28 -105.90 -83.57
CA ILE A 466 21.09 -105.11 -83.26
C ILE A 466 20.70 -105.30 -81.79
N ASN A 467 20.73 -106.52 -81.25
CA ASN A 467 20.51 -106.76 -79.82
C ASN A 467 21.58 -106.11 -78.93
N LYS A 468 22.80 -105.91 -79.47
CA LYS A 468 23.92 -105.27 -78.78
C LYS A 468 23.88 -103.74 -78.90
N ILE A 469 23.47 -103.22 -80.07
CA ILE A 469 23.20 -101.82 -80.36
C ILE A 469 22.02 -101.35 -79.51
N ALA A 470 20.88 -102.05 -79.51
CA ALA A 470 19.73 -101.72 -78.68
C ALA A 470 20.08 -101.67 -77.17
N LYS A 471 20.96 -102.55 -76.69
CA LYS A 471 21.47 -102.48 -75.30
C LYS A 471 22.46 -101.34 -75.06
N LEU A 472 23.27 -100.98 -76.05
CA LEU A 472 24.16 -99.82 -75.98
C LEU A 472 23.38 -98.51 -76.10
N GLU A 473 22.28 -98.47 -76.86
CA GLU A 473 21.33 -97.36 -76.98
C GLU A 473 20.48 -97.21 -75.71
N GLU A 474 20.04 -98.32 -75.09
CA GLU A 474 19.41 -98.33 -73.77
C GLU A 474 20.38 -97.80 -72.71
N GLN A 475 21.65 -98.23 -72.73
CA GLN A 475 22.69 -97.71 -71.84
C GLN A 475 23.02 -96.24 -72.11
N LEU A 476 23.12 -95.82 -73.37
CA LEU A 476 23.33 -94.41 -73.75
C LEU A 476 22.15 -93.54 -73.30
N SER A 477 20.91 -94.00 -73.48
CA SER A 477 19.72 -93.27 -73.05
C SER A 477 19.68 -93.11 -71.53
N ILE A 478 20.03 -94.16 -70.78
CA ILE A 478 20.17 -94.10 -69.31
C ILE A 478 21.33 -93.16 -68.91
N GLU A 479 22.46 -93.20 -69.61
CA GLU A 479 23.60 -92.31 -69.33
C GLU A 479 23.31 -90.84 -69.69
N GLU A 480 22.58 -90.57 -70.77
CA GLU A 480 22.11 -89.23 -71.15
C GLU A 480 21.07 -88.68 -70.16
N VAL A 481 20.12 -89.51 -69.70
CA VAL A 481 19.17 -89.13 -68.64
C VAL A 481 19.90 -88.83 -67.32
N ASN A 482 20.82 -89.71 -66.89
CA ASN A 482 21.63 -89.47 -65.68
C ASN A 482 22.49 -88.20 -65.82
N LYS A 483 23.08 -87.95 -66.99
CA LYS A 483 23.87 -86.75 -67.27
C LYS A 483 23.03 -85.48 -67.32
N GLY A 484 21.79 -85.57 -67.81
CA GLY A 484 20.80 -84.48 -67.73
C GLY A 484 20.37 -84.17 -66.30
N GLN A 485 20.17 -85.21 -65.48
CA GLN A 485 19.84 -85.05 -64.06
C GLN A 485 21.01 -84.45 -63.26
N ILE A 486 22.25 -84.92 -63.48
CA ILE A 486 23.47 -84.33 -62.89
C ILE A 486 23.67 -82.88 -63.33
N LEU A 487 23.26 -82.50 -64.55
CA LEU A 487 23.27 -81.11 -65.00
C LEU A 487 22.23 -80.26 -64.25
N LEU A 488 21.02 -80.77 -64.02
CA LEU A 488 19.98 -80.08 -63.25
C LEU A 488 20.39 -79.90 -61.78
N GLU A 489 20.86 -80.96 -61.11
CA GLU A 489 21.37 -80.89 -59.73
C GLU A 489 22.54 -79.91 -59.61
N LYS A 490 23.43 -79.86 -60.61
CA LYS A 490 24.53 -78.89 -60.66
C LYS A 490 24.04 -77.44 -60.83
N GLU A 491 23.05 -77.21 -61.70
CA GLU A 491 22.48 -75.88 -61.92
C GLU A 491 21.77 -75.38 -60.64
N GLU A 492 21.02 -76.25 -59.96
CA GLU A 492 20.39 -75.96 -58.67
C GLU A 492 21.41 -75.62 -57.58
N ILE A 493 22.50 -76.39 -57.48
CA ILE A 493 23.61 -76.08 -56.55
C ILE A 493 24.27 -74.72 -56.91
N PHE A 494 24.41 -74.39 -58.20
CA PHE A 494 24.93 -73.08 -58.62
C PHE A 494 23.99 -71.93 -58.27
N GLU A 495 22.66 -72.11 -58.39
CA GLU A 495 21.67 -71.10 -57.98
C GLU A 495 21.65 -70.93 -56.45
N GLN A 496 21.70 -72.03 -55.69
CA GLN A 496 21.82 -71.99 -54.22
C GLN A 496 23.12 -71.27 -53.78
N LEU A 497 24.26 -71.56 -54.42
CA LEU A 497 25.53 -70.85 -54.17
C LEU A 497 25.43 -69.37 -54.52
N SER A 498 24.87 -69.02 -55.68
CA SER A 498 24.67 -67.62 -56.09
C SER A 498 23.80 -66.85 -55.09
N ASN A 499 22.76 -67.49 -54.55
CA ASN A 499 21.90 -66.87 -53.54
C ASN A 499 22.60 -66.74 -52.18
N LYS A 500 23.40 -67.73 -51.76
CA LYS A 500 24.23 -67.62 -50.56
C LYS A 500 25.37 -66.59 -50.68
N GLU A 501 25.93 -66.40 -51.88
CA GLU A 501 26.86 -65.29 -52.13
C GLU A 501 26.18 -63.93 -52.02
N LYS A 502 24.94 -63.77 -52.53
CA LYS A 502 24.15 -62.53 -52.39
C LYS A 502 23.86 -62.21 -50.91
N GLU A 503 23.35 -63.17 -50.15
CA GLU A 503 23.15 -63.05 -48.69
C GLU A 503 24.44 -62.63 -47.98
N LEU A 504 25.57 -63.27 -48.33
CA LEU A 504 26.87 -63.01 -47.72
C LEU A 504 27.47 -61.65 -48.14
N THR A 505 27.08 -61.08 -49.30
CA THR A 505 27.37 -59.68 -49.63
C THR A 505 26.49 -58.70 -48.86
N GLN A 506 25.19 -58.96 -48.74
CA GLN A 506 24.26 -58.10 -47.99
C GLN A 506 24.66 -58.00 -46.51
N LEU A 507 24.95 -59.14 -45.87
CA LEU A 507 25.38 -59.18 -44.47
C LEU A 507 26.73 -58.46 -44.23
N LYS A 508 27.60 -58.36 -45.25
CA LYS A 508 28.84 -57.56 -45.18
C LYS A 508 28.57 -56.06 -45.31
N GLU A 509 27.59 -55.66 -46.12
CA GLU A 509 27.17 -54.26 -46.22
C GLU A 509 26.49 -53.81 -44.91
N GLU A 510 25.58 -54.62 -44.36
CA GLU A 510 24.98 -54.40 -43.04
C GLU A 510 26.02 -54.33 -41.91
N PHE A 511 27.00 -55.24 -41.89
CA PHE A 511 28.08 -55.21 -40.89
C PHE A 511 28.96 -53.95 -40.99
N ASN A 512 29.21 -53.44 -42.20
CA ASN A 512 29.93 -52.18 -42.39
C ASN A 512 29.10 -50.98 -41.91
N LEU A 513 27.79 -50.95 -42.21
CA LEU A 513 26.88 -49.91 -41.74
C LEU A 513 26.79 -49.88 -40.20
N LEU A 514 26.61 -51.03 -39.54
CA LEU A 514 26.64 -51.12 -38.08
C LEU A 514 27.97 -50.65 -37.49
N LYS A 515 29.09 -50.89 -38.20
CA LYS A 515 30.42 -50.45 -37.76
C LYS A 515 30.57 -48.93 -37.87
N GLU A 516 30.12 -48.31 -38.96
CA GLU A 516 30.13 -46.85 -39.12
C GLU A 516 29.17 -46.17 -38.13
N GLU A 517 27.97 -46.73 -37.91
CA GLU A 517 27.03 -46.26 -36.90
C GLU A 517 27.61 -46.35 -35.48
N ARG A 518 28.27 -47.47 -35.16
CA ARG A 518 28.97 -47.62 -33.88
C ARG A 518 30.08 -46.57 -33.69
N GLN A 519 30.90 -46.31 -34.72
CA GLN A 519 31.95 -45.28 -34.61
C GLN A 519 31.36 -43.87 -34.41
N ASN A 520 30.28 -43.55 -35.13
CA ASN A 520 29.53 -42.30 -34.98
C ASN A 520 28.92 -42.16 -33.58
N ASN A 521 28.44 -43.25 -32.96
CA ASN A 521 27.96 -43.24 -31.59
C ASN A 521 29.09 -43.14 -30.56
N GLU A 522 30.22 -43.84 -30.76
CA GLU A 522 31.43 -43.68 -29.93
C GLU A 522 32.06 -42.26 -30.03
N GLU A 523 31.76 -41.48 -31.07
CA GLU A 523 32.12 -40.05 -31.17
C GLU A 523 31.10 -39.16 -30.43
N LYS A 524 29.79 -39.42 -30.56
CA LYS A 524 28.75 -38.72 -29.79
C LYS A 524 28.90 -38.89 -28.28
N GLU A 525 29.22 -40.09 -27.80
CA GLU A 525 29.45 -40.36 -26.37
C GLU A 525 30.62 -39.52 -25.82
N LYS A 526 31.70 -39.36 -26.59
CA LYS A 526 32.81 -38.47 -26.21
C LYS A 526 32.37 -37.01 -26.16
N GLN A 527 31.60 -36.54 -27.14
CA GLN A 527 31.05 -35.18 -27.16
C GLN A 527 30.14 -34.92 -25.95
N ILE A 528 29.28 -35.88 -25.59
CA ILE A 528 28.38 -35.80 -24.43
C ILE A 528 29.17 -35.72 -23.12
N GLU A 529 30.20 -36.56 -22.94
CA GLU A 529 31.02 -36.51 -21.72
C GLU A 529 31.87 -35.22 -21.66
N GLU A 530 32.38 -34.75 -22.80
CA GLU A 530 33.03 -33.45 -22.91
C GLU A 530 32.11 -32.27 -22.57
N ASP A 531 30.85 -32.28 -22.98
CA ASP A 531 29.90 -31.19 -22.71
C ASP A 531 29.31 -31.28 -21.30
N LYS A 532 29.21 -32.49 -20.73
CA LYS A 532 28.94 -32.72 -19.31
C LYS A 532 30.03 -32.11 -18.42
N ILE A 533 31.31 -32.34 -18.72
CA ILE A 533 32.44 -31.74 -17.98
C ILE A 533 32.38 -30.20 -18.05
N LYS A 534 32.01 -29.62 -19.21
CA LYS A 534 31.78 -28.16 -19.33
C LYS A 534 30.61 -27.70 -18.45
N LEU A 535 29.51 -28.45 -18.43
CA LEU A 535 28.33 -28.14 -17.60
C LEU A 535 28.66 -28.17 -16.11
N GLU A 536 29.41 -29.18 -15.66
CA GLU A 536 29.81 -29.40 -14.27
C GLU A 536 30.77 -28.28 -13.79
N SER A 537 31.71 -27.85 -14.64
CA SER A 537 32.54 -26.65 -14.40
C SER A 537 31.70 -25.37 -14.29
N ILE A 538 30.69 -25.19 -15.15
CA ILE A 538 29.80 -24.02 -15.10
C ILE A 538 28.92 -24.04 -13.84
N LEU A 539 28.46 -25.22 -13.41
CA LEU A 539 27.69 -25.37 -12.17
C LEU A 539 28.53 -24.97 -10.95
N GLN A 540 29.79 -25.41 -10.85
CA GLN A 540 30.69 -25.01 -9.76
C GLN A 540 30.91 -23.48 -9.76
N GLU A 541 31.17 -22.86 -10.91
CA GLU A 541 31.27 -21.39 -11.01
C GLU A 541 29.98 -20.69 -10.54
N LYS A 542 28.80 -21.27 -10.81
CA LYS A 542 27.53 -20.72 -10.34
C LYS A 542 27.34 -20.86 -8.84
N GLU A 543 27.67 -22.01 -8.26
CA GLU A 543 27.65 -22.20 -6.80
C GLU A 543 28.57 -21.21 -6.10
N GLU A 544 29.81 -21.02 -6.59
CA GLU A 544 30.75 -20.03 -6.05
C GLU A 544 30.21 -18.58 -6.15
N THR A 545 29.52 -18.21 -7.25
CA THR A 545 28.86 -16.89 -7.32
C THR A 545 27.64 -16.75 -6.40
N ILE A 546 26.90 -17.83 -6.14
CA ILE A 546 25.75 -17.83 -5.22
C ILE A 546 26.22 -17.69 -3.78
N GLU A 547 27.31 -18.36 -3.39
CA GLU A 547 27.99 -18.20 -2.10
C GLU A 547 28.40 -16.73 -1.87
N GLN A 548 29.05 -16.12 -2.86
CA GLN A 548 29.46 -14.70 -2.82
C GLN A 548 28.27 -13.73 -2.71
N ILE A 549 27.20 -13.96 -3.48
CA ILE A 549 25.97 -13.15 -3.41
C ILE A 549 25.30 -13.28 -2.04
N ASN A 550 25.26 -14.49 -1.47
CA ASN A 550 24.69 -14.72 -0.14
C ASN A 550 25.52 -14.04 0.97
N GLN A 551 26.85 -14.06 0.87
CA GLN A 551 27.74 -13.36 1.79
C GLN A 551 27.54 -11.84 1.73
N LEU A 552 27.53 -11.25 0.52
CA LEU A 552 27.26 -9.81 0.33
C LEU A 552 25.86 -9.41 0.80
N LEU A 553 24.84 -10.25 0.57
CA LEU A 553 23.47 -10.04 1.04
C LEU A 553 23.37 -10.10 2.58
N LYS A 554 24.21 -10.90 3.23
CA LYS A 554 24.30 -10.94 4.69
C LYS A 554 24.97 -9.67 5.23
N GLU A 555 26.12 -9.29 4.68
CA GLU A 555 26.85 -8.08 5.08
C GLU A 555 26.00 -6.81 4.89
N SER A 556 25.28 -6.69 3.77
CA SER A 556 24.35 -5.60 3.51
C SER A 556 23.18 -5.55 4.51
N LYS A 557 22.66 -6.71 4.95
CA LYS A 557 21.63 -6.76 6.00
C LYS A 557 22.18 -6.35 7.37
N GLU A 558 23.38 -6.80 7.73
CA GLU A 558 24.03 -6.43 9.00
C GLU A 558 24.30 -4.91 9.04
N GLN A 559 24.80 -4.33 7.95
CA GLN A 559 24.96 -2.88 7.79
C GLN A 559 23.62 -2.12 7.93
N PHE A 560 22.55 -2.58 7.25
CA PHE A 560 21.23 -1.95 7.34
C PHE A 560 20.67 -1.96 8.77
N TYR A 561 20.82 -3.07 9.51
CA TYR A 561 20.38 -3.13 10.91
C TYR A 561 21.21 -2.23 11.83
N GLU A 562 22.52 -2.10 11.59
CA GLU A 562 23.39 -1.19 12.37
C GLU A 562 23.06 0.29 12.09
N GLU A 563 22.88 0.66 10.82
CA GLU A 563 22.47 2.01 10.40
C GLU A 563 21.08 2.37 10.94
N PHE A 564 20.09 1.49 10.81
CA PHE A 564 18.74 1.68 11.38
C PHE A 564 18.78 1.77 12.92
N GLY A 565 19.69 1.01 13.56
CA GLY A 565 19.95 1.09 15.00
C GLY A 565 20.56 2.43 15.42
N CYS A 566 21.44 3.01 14.61
CA CYS A 566 21.99 4.36 14.81
C CYS A 566 20.92 5.44 14.60
N LEU A 567 20.14 5.36 13.52
CA LEU A 567 19.08 6.32 13.22
C LEU A 567 17.99 6.33 14.30
N ARG A 568 17.62 5.15 14.82
CA ARG A 568 16.73 5.02 15.99
C ARG A 568 17.29 5.75 17.22
N ARG A 569 18.57 5.52 17.56
CA ARG A 569 19.21 6.17 18.72
C ARG A 569 19.27 7.69 18.55
N GLU A 570 19.52 8.19 17.34
CA GLU A 570 19.49 9.62 17.03
C GLU A 570 18.08 10.21 17.21
N TYR A 571 17.03 9.52 16.77
CA TYR A 571 15.64 9.92 17.03
C TYR A 571 15.28 9.88 18.51
N GLU A 572 15.69 8.85 19.25
CA GLU A 572 15.45 8.71 20.69
C GLU A 572 16.21 9.78 21.53
N VAL A 573 17.32 10.33 21.02
CA VAL A 573 18.00 11.49 21.61
C VAL A 573 17.28 12.79 21.26
N LYS A 574 16.98 13.06 19.98
CA LYS A 574 16.28 14.28 19.56
C LYS A 574 14.89 14.43 20.17
N LEU A 575 14.19 13.31 20.43
CA LEU A 575 12.91 13.33 21.13
C LEU A 575 13.09 13.86 22.56
N LYS A 576 14.11 13.38 23.29
CA LYS A 576 14.42 13.85 24.66
C LYS A 576 14.91 15.29 24.68
N GLU A 577 15.74 15.70 23.73
CA GLU A 577 16.18 17.10 23.61
C GLU A 577 14.99 18.06 23.38
N ASN A 578 13.94 17.61 22.65
CA ASN A 578 12.71 18.38 22.49
C ASN A 578 11.80 18.31 23.74
N GLU A 579 11.73 17.17 24.44
CA GLU A 579 10.99 17.03 25.72
C GLU A 579 11.61 17.91 26.81
N GLU A 580 12.94 17.91 26.94
CA GLU A 580 13.69 18.76 27.88
C GLU A 580 13.51 20.26 27.56
N LYS A 581 13.60 20.65 26.29
CA LYS A 581 13.32 22.04 25.86
C LYS A 581 11.88 22.46 26.12
N PHE A 582 10.89 21.61 25.85
CA PHE A 582 9.49 21.94 26.13
C PHE A 582 9.27 22.21 27.63
N VAL A 583 9.92 21.44 28.50
CA VAL A 583 9.89 21.68 29.96
C VAL A 583 10.65 22.96 30.36
N GLU A 584 11.76 23.29 29.68
CA GLU A 584 12.51 24.53 29.91
C GLU A 584 11.71 25.77 29.47
N ASP A 585 11.10 25.75 28.28
CA ASP A 585 10.19 26.79 27.77
C ASP A 585 8.98 26.97 28.71
N GLU A 586 8.34 25.87 29.16
CA GLU A 586 7.21 25.93 30.09
C GLU A 586 7.62 26.49 31.47
N MET A 587 8.85 26.22 31.91
CA MET A 587 9.43 26.77 33.14
C MET A 587 9.78 28.26 33.01
N GLU A 588 10.28 28.72 31.86
CA GLU A 588 10.56 30.13 31.59
C GLU A 588 9.26 30.95 31.51
N ILE A 589 8.24 30.47 30.78
CA ILE A 589 6.91 31.09 30.73
C ILE A 589 6.32 31.26 32.14
N LYS A 590 6.42 30.22 32.99
CA LYS A 590 5.95 30.29 34.39
C LYS A 590 6.74 31.29 35.23
N ARG A 591 8.04 31.48 34.99
CA ARG A 591 8.83 32.53 35.66
C ARG A 591 8.39 33.93 35.26
N SER A 592 8.24 34.19 33.95
CA SER A 592 7.79 35.49 33.46
C SER A 592 6.39 35.85 33.96
N GLU A 593 5.48 34.87 34.08
CA GLU A 593 4.15 35.12 34.64
C GLU A 593 4.18 35.37 36.16
N ILE A 594 5.05 34.68 36.92
CA ILE A 594 5.27 34.98 38.35
C ILE A 594 5.85 36.40 38.52
N GLU A 595 6.89 36.76 37.76
CA GLU A 595 7.49 38.10 37.80
C GLU A 595 6.47 39.19 37.41
N ARG A 596 5.59 38.91 36.44
CA ARG A 596 4.46 39.79 36.08
C ARG A 596 3.49 39.97 37.24
N ILE A 597 3.14 38.90 37.96
CA ILE A 597 2.26 38.95 39.12
C ILE A 597 2.90 39.72 40.27
N GLU A 598 4.17 39.48 40.61
CA GLU A 598 4.89 40.21 41.67
C GLU A 598 4.96 41.72 41.39
N ASN A 599 5.22 42.12 40.15
CA ASN A 599 5.18 43.53 39.74
C ASN A 599 3.78 44.15 39.90
N LEU A 600 2.71 43.43 39.52
CA LEU A 600 1.33 43.88 39.69
C LEU A 600 0.92 43.96 41.17
N GLU A 601 1.40 43.07 42.04
CA GLU A 601 1.20 43.17 43.49
C GLU A 601 1.90 44.40 44.08
N GLU A 602 3.13 44.72 43.63
CA GLU A 602 3.84 45.91 44.11
C GLU A 602 3.21 47.23 43.59
N GLU A 603 2.67 47.26 42.37
CA GLU A 603 1.85 48.38 41.90
C GLU A 603 0.55 48.53 42.70
N ASN A 604 -0.20 47.45 42.93
CA ASN A 604 -1.42 47.48 43.75
C ASN A 604 -1.12 47.96 45.17
N LYS A 605 0.02 47.58 45.76
CA LYS A 605 0.47 48.10 47.06
C LYS A 605 0.71 49.62 47.03
N LYS A 606 1.36 50.16 46.00
CA LYS A 606 1.55 51.61 45.82
C LYS A 606 0.21 52.35 45.65
N TYR A 607 -0.76 51.76 44.95
CA TYR A 607 -2.12 52.28 44.87
C TYR A 607 -2.85 52.26 46.23
N ILE A 608 -2.72 51.20 47.02
CA ILE A 608 -3.30 51.14 48.39
C ILE A 608 -2.66 52.19 49.32
N GLU A 609 -1.34 52.40 49.23
CA GLU A 609 -0.64 53.42 50.02
C GLU A 609 -1.08 54.86 49.62
N SER A 610 -1.27 55.15 48.33
CA SER A 610 -1.79 56.45 47.88
C SER A 610 -3.28 56.66 48.18
N LEU A 611 -4.12 55.63 48.13
CA LEU A 611 -5.52 55.70 48.60
C LEU A 611 -5.58 55.97 50.11
N SER A 612 -4.63 55.43 50.89
CA SER A 612 -4.49 55.70 52.32
C SER A 612 -4.15 57.17 52.61
N THR A 613 -3.19 57.77 51.89
CA THR A 613 -2.88 59.19 52.06
C THR A 613 -4.04 60.08 51.63
N ILE A 614 -4.65 59.84 50.46
CA ILE A 614 -5.83 60.58 49.99
C ILE A 614 -7.00 60.49 50.99
N THR A 615 -7.20 59.34 51.64
CA THR A 615 -8.22 59.16 52.69
C THR A 615 -7.91 60.00 53.93
N ASN A 616 -6.64 60.03 54.36
CA ASN A 616 -6.19 60.83 55.49
C ASN A 616 -6.27 62.34 55.22
N ASP A 617 -5.94 62.78 54.00
CA ASP A 617 -6.02 64.18 53.59
C ASP A 617 -7.47 64.66 53.47
N ASN A 618 -8.39 63.81 52.98
CA ASN A 618 -9.83 64.08 53.03
C ASN A 618 -10.34 64.22 54.49
N LEU A 619 -9.79 63.44 55.43
CA LEU A 619 -10.16 63.51 56.84
C LEU A 619 -9.63 64.79 57.51
N GLN A 620 -8.43 65.25 57.13
CA GLN A 620 -7.88 66.56 57.51
C GLN A 620 -8.67 67.72 56.90
N LEU A 621 -9.02 67.66 55.61
CA LEU A 621 -9.87 68.64 54.93
C LEU A 621 -11.25 68.76 55.58
N LYS A 622 -11.86 67.63 55.98
CA LYS A 622 -13.14 67.60 56.69
C LYS A 622 -13.03 68.27 58.07
N SER A 623 -11.98 67.96 58.83
CA SER A 623 -11.67 68.62 60.11
C SER A 623 -11.46 70.14 59.96
N LEU A 624 -10.73 70.56 58.92
CA LEU A 624 -10.48 71.97 58.63
C LEU A 624 -11.76 72.71 58.19
N LEU A 625 -12.62 72.05 57.40
CA LEU A 625 -13.93 72.57 56.99
C LEU A 625 -14.87 72.73 58.19
N GLU A 626 -14.90 71.75 59.10
CA GLU A 626 -15.72 71.79 60.33
C GLU A 626 -15.24 72.91 61.29
N ASN A 627 -13.91 73.06 61.44
CA ASN A 627 -13.31 74.17 62.19
C ASN A 627 -13.63 75.53 61.55
N LYS A 628 -13.50 75.67 60.22
CA LYS A 628 -13.88 76.89 59.50
C LYS A 628 -15.37 77.18 59.54
N HIS A 629 -16.23 76.15 59.59
CA HIS A 629 -17.67 76.32 59.79
C HIS A 629 -17.98 76.89 61.19
N SER A 630 -17.34 76.36 62.23
CA SER A 630 -17.40 76.91 63.60
C SER A 630 -16.91 78.37 63.67
N GLU A 631 -15.80 78.68 63.01
CA GLU A 631 -15.27 80.05 62.94
C GLU A 631 -16.25 81.00 62.24
N CYS A 632 -16.81 80.61 61.09
CA CYS A 632 -17.88 81.34 60.41
C CYS A 632 -19.12 81.52 61.30
N GLN A 633 -19.55 80.50 62.03
CA GLN A 633 -20.69 80.57 62.94
C GLN A 633 -20.44 81.59 64.07
N GLN A 634 -19.22 81.64 64.62
CA GLN A 634 -18.82 82.66 65.59
C GLN A 634 -18.78 84.08 64.98
N TYR A 635 -18.39 84.24 63.72
CA TYR A 635 -18.48 85.53 63.02
C TYR A 635 -19.94 85.95 62.79
N TYR A 636 -20.84 85.03 62.41
CA TYR A 636 -22.27 85.31 62.29
C TYR A 636 -22.89 85.74 63.63
N SER A 637 -22.58 85.06 64.74
CA SER A 637 -23.07 85.48 66.07
C SER A 637 -22.58 86.88 66.46
N LYS A 638 -21.32 87.22 66.17
CA LYS A 638 -20.79 88.59 66.38
C LYS A 638 -21.48 89.61 65.48
N LEU A 639 -21.76 89.28 64.23
CA LEU A 639 -22.52 90.12 63.30
C LEU A 639 -23.96 90.35 63.77
N GLU A 640 -24.61 89.34 64.35
CA GLU A 640 -25.94 89.46 64.95
C GLU A 640 -25.94 90.38 66.19
N GLU A 641 -24.94 90.25 67.08
CA GLU A 641 -24.73 91.18 68.19
C GLU A 641 -24.47 92.63 67.69
N PHE A 642 -23.62 92.81 66.67
CA PHE A 642 -23.38 94.12 66.06
C PHE A 642 -24.63 94.71 65.41
N SER A 643 -25.43 93.89 64.71
CA SER A 643 -26.71 94.30 64.11
C SER A 643 -27.70 94.79 65.18
N LYS A 644 -27.82 94.06 66.29
CA LYS A 644 -28.67 94.40 67.43
C LYS A 644 -28.20 95.68 68.15
N ASN A 645 -26.89 95.87 68.28
CA ASN A 645 -26.31 97.10 68.82
C ASN A 645 -26.51 98.30 67.87
N LEU A 646 -26.46 98.09 66.55
CA LEU A 646 -26.81 99.09 65.53
C LEU A 646 -28.30 99.45 65.57
N GLU A 647 -29.19 98.49 65.77
CA GLU A 647 -30.64 98.75 65.91
C GLU A 647 -30.96 99.60 67.15
N LEU A 648 -30.28 99.34 68.28
CA LEU A 648 -30.37 100.19 69.47
C LEU A 648 -29.83 101.60 69.21
N ALA A 649 -28.66 101.71 68.56
CA ALA A 649 -28.06 103.00 68.20
C ALA A 649 -28.93 103.79 67.20
N LEU A 650 -29.56 103.13 66.23
CA LEU A 650 -30.49 103.76 65.28
C LEU A 650 -31.73 104.32 65.98
N ASN A 651 -32.25 103.64 67.02
CA ASN A 651 -33.34 104.18 67.82
C ASN A 651 -32.92 105.39 68.67
N GLU A 652 -31.67 105.43 69.19
CA GLU A 652 -31.14 106.66 69.81
C GLU A 652 -30.92 107.80 68.81
N ILE A 653 -30.39 107.50 67.62
CA ILE A 653 -30.18 108.48 66.54
C ILE A 653 -31.52 109.09 66.14
N LYS A 654 -32.54 108.25 65.89
CA LYS A 654 -33.91 108.70 65.56
C LYS A 654 -34.52 109.62 66.60
N ASN A 655 -34.24 109.41 67.89
CA ASN A 655 -34.66 110.34 68.95
C ASN A 655 -33.90 111.68 68.91
N LYS A 656 -32.63 111.69 68.52
CA LYS A 656 -31.79 112.91 68.35
C LYS A 656 -32.07 113.63 67.03
N GLU A 657 -32.49 112.93 65.97
CA GLU A 657 -32.90 113.51 64.69
C GLU A 657 -34.12 114.43 64.87
N ASN A 658 -35.12 114.00 65.65
CA ASN A 658 -36.27 114.83 66.03
C ASN A 658 -35.86 116.14 66.76
N GLU A 659 -34.78 116.12 67.55
CA GLU A 659 -34.23 117.36 68.16
C GLU A 659 -33.41 118.22 67.17
N LEU A 660 -32.79 117.60 66.17
CA LEU A 660 -31.95 118.27 65.18
C LEU A 660 -32.78 118.90 64.05
N GLU A 661 -33.88 118.29 63.62
CA GLU A 661 -34.78 118.84 62.60
C GLU A 661 -35.32 120.22 63.02
N MET A 662 -35.73 120.34 64.30
CA MET A 662 -36.15 121.60 64.94
C MET A 662 -35.03 122.67 65.03
N LYS A 663 -33.75 122.29 64.91
CA LYS A 663 -32.59 123.19 64.91
C LYS A 663 -32.16 123.54 63.47
N ASN A 664 -32.15 122.57 62.57
CA ASN A 664 -31.81 122.73 61.14
C ASN A 664 -32.76 123.70 60.43
N GLY A 665 -34.05 123.73 60.80
CA GLY A 665 -35.01 124.73 60.32
C GLY A 665 -34.67 126.20 60.61
N ARG A 666 -33.65 126.46 61.45
CA ARG A 666 -33.08 127.81 61.67
C ARG A 666 -31.73 128.04 60.98
N ILE A 667 -30.97 126.97 60.70
CA ILE A 667 -29.61 127.03 60.12
C ILE A 667 -29.68 127.12 58.58
N LEU A 668 -30.53 126.31 57.94
CA LEU A 668 -30.76 126.30 56.49
C LEU A 668 -31.16 127.69 55.93
N LYS A 669 -31.69 128.56 56.79
CA LYS A 669 -32.15 129.91 56.45
C LYS A 669 -31.06 130.99 56.49
N LEU A 670 -29.82 130.61 56.80
CA LEU A 670 -28.64 131.48 56.82
C LEU A 670 -27.54 131.00 55.85
N GLU A 671 -27.44 129.68 55.62
CA GLU A 671 -26.44 129.09 54.72
C GLU A 671 -26.82 129.22 53.23
N SER A 672 -28.13 129.19 52.93
CA SER A 672 -28.72 129.42 51.59
C SER A 672 -28.15 130.63 50.85
N ASP A 673 -27.94 131.73 51.59
CA ASP A 673 -27.78 133.06 50.99
C ASP A 673 -26.30 133.46 50.82
N LEU A 674 -25.36 132.67 51.36
CA LEU A 674 -23.92 132.94 51.28
C LEU A 674 -23.19 132.08 50.22
N SER A 675 -23.37 130.75 50.25
CA SER A 675 -22.60 129.86 49.35
C SER A 675 -23.09 129.91 47.90
N ARG A 676 -24.38 130.19 47.68
CA ARG A 676 -25.02 130.27 46.36
C ARG A 676 -24.39 131.28 45.40
N LEU A 677 -23.68 132.30 45.92
CA LEU A 677 -23.28 133.47 45.13
C LEU A 677 -21.83 133.44 44.61
N LYS A 678 -20.95 132.56 45.11
CA LYS A 678 -19.49 132.67 44.87
C LYS A 678 -18.84 131.53 44.09
N GLU A 679 -19.19 130.28 44.37
CA GLU A 679 -18.35 129.14 43.95
C GLU A 679 -18.74 128.58 42.57
N HIS A 680 -20.05 128.48 42.32
CA HIS A 680 -20.63 128.01 41.04
C HIS A 680 -20.25 128.89 39.83
N LEU A 681 -19.84 130.15 40.06
CA LEU A 681 -19.51 131.10 38.99
C LEU A 681 -18.06 131.02 38.49
N LEU A 682 -17.18 130.29 39.19
CA LEU A 682 -15.73 130.32 38.93
C LEU A 682 -15.16 128.94 38.53
N GLY A 683 -15.73 127.84 38.99
CA GLY A 683 -15.26 126.49 38.64
C GLY A 683 -15.65 126.01 37.23
N ILE A 684 -16.75 126.51 36.66
CA ILE A 684 -17.32 125.97 35.41
C ILE A 684 -16.48 126.30 34.18
N GLU A 685 -15.94 127.52 34.07
CA GLU A 685 -15.13 127.92 32.91
C GLU A 685 -13.77 127.21 32.86
N GLU A 686 -13.13 126.96 34.02
CA GLU A 686 -11.77 126.41 34.04
C GLU A 686 -11.70 124.88 33.86
N MET A 687 -12.76 124.15 34.21
CA MET A 687 -12.85 122.70 33.99
C MET A 687 -13.13 122.37 32.51
N SER A 688 -14.11 123.05 31.90
CA SER A 688 -14.62 122.70 30.56
C SER A 688 -13.56 122.75 29.44
N SER A 689 -12.50 123.55 29.59
CA SER A 689 -11.47 123.72 28.56
C SER A 689 -10.32 122.70 28.66
N LYS A 690 -10.07 122.14 29.86
CA LYS A 690 -8.96 121.18 30.08
C LYS A 690 -9.36 119.74 29.80
N GLU A 691 -10.63 119.40 30.03
CA GLU A 691 -11.13 118.03 29.85
C GLU A 691 -11.24 117.61 28.37
N ALA A 692 -11.59 118.54 27.48
CA ALA A 692 -11.72 118.28 26.05
C ALA A 692 -10.39 117.81 25.40
N ILE A 693 -9.30 118.53 25.63
CA ILE A 693 -7.98 118.22 25.04
C ILE A 693 -7.46 116.87 25.56
N ALA A 694 -7.60 116.61 26.86
CA ALA A 694 -7.22 115.34 27.48
C ALA A 694 -8.09 114.14 27.05
N SER A 695 -9.21 114.37 26.36
CA SER A 695 -10.00 113.32 25.71
C SER A 695 -9.46 112.99 24.32
N GLU A 696 -9.10 114.00 23.52
CA GLU A 696 -8.61 113.83 22.15
C GLU A 696 -7.24 113.12 22.09
N GLU A 697 -6.33 113.46 23.01
CA GLU A 697 -5.02 112.80 23.13
C GLU A 697 -5.15 111.31 23.52
N ARG A 698 -6.12 110.97 24.40
CA ARG A 698 -6.41 109.56 24.73
C ARG A 698 -7.05 108.82 23.57
N GLU A 699 -7.99 109.45 22.86
CA GLU A 699 -8.69 108.80 21.75
C GLU A 699 -7.73 108.52 20.57
N THR A 700 -6.83 109.47 20.27
CA THR A 700 -5.84 109.30 19.20
C THR A 700 -4.81 108.21 19.51
N GLU A 701 -4.32 108.11 20.74
CA GLU A 701 -3.42 107.02 21.17
C GLU A 701 -4.14 105.66 21.21
N LEU A 702 -5.38 105.58 21.71
CA LEU A 702 -6.19 104.35 21.64
C LEU A 702 -6.45 103.92 20.20
N ARG A 703 -6.72 104.86 19.27
CA ARG A 703 -6.85 104.60 17.82
C ARG A 703 -5.51 104.26 17.14
N ARG A 704 -4.37 104.48 17.79
CA ARG A 704 -3.05 104.02 17.34
C ARG A 704 -2.84 102.58 17.79
N GLN A 705 -3.00 102.32 19.09
CA GLN A 705 -2.88 100.98 19.69
C GLN A 705 -3.86 99.98 19.07
N LEU A 706 -5.12 100.36 18.83
CA LEU A 706 -6.12 99.48 18.21
C LEU A 706 -5.72 99.00 16.79
N ARG A 707 -5.02 99.84 16.02
CA ARG A 707 -4.47 99.43 14.72
C ARG A 707 -3.25 98.53 14.91
N GLU A 708 -2.35 98.88 15.82
CA GLU A 708 -1.15 98.09 16.11
C GLU A 708 -1.49 96.67 16.67
N PHE A 709 -2.60 96.53 17.40
CA PHE A 709 -3.15 95.23 17.80
C PHE A 709 -3.85 94.50 16.65
N LYS A 710 -4.59 95.21 15.78
CA LYS A 710 -5.26 94.59 14.62
C LYS A 710 -4.24 94.06 13.60
N ASP A 711 -3.19 94.81 13.32
CA ASP A 711 -2.16 94.43 12.36
C ASP A 711 -1.30 93.26 12.89
N LYS A 712 -1.20 93.09 14.22
CA LYS A 712 -0.66 91.86 14.84
C LYS A 712 -1.65 90.70 14.69
N PHE A 713 -2.90 90.88 15.13
CA PHE A 713 -3.94 89.85 15.06
C PHE A 713 -4.13 89.28 13.64
N GLU A 714 -4.13 90.11 12.59
CA GLU A 714 -4.22 89.62 11.20
C GLU A 714 -2.97 88.85 10.73
N ASN A 715 -1.79 89.11 11.31
CA ASN A 715 -0.59 88.29 11.08
C ASN A 715 -0.64 86.98 11.88
N ASP A 716 -1.06 87.03 13.14
CA ASP A 716 -1.13 85.87 14.03
C ASP A 716 -2.25 84.91 13.58
N GLU A 717 -3.40 85.41 13.12
CA GLU A 717 -4.45 84.66 12.42
C GLU A 717 -3.92 84.06 11.10
N SER A 718 -3.06 84.79 10.37
CA SER A 718 -2.41 84.27 9.16
C SER A 718 -1.38 83.17 9.46
N LEU A 719 -0.67 83.22 10.59
CA LEU A 719 0.31 82.22 11.00
C LEU A 719 -0.38 80.97 11.56
N THR A 720 -1.29 81.14 12.52
CA THR A 720 -2.09 80.05 13.09
C THR A 720 -2.91 79.32 12.03
N SER A 721 -3.48 80.01 11.05
CA SER A 721 -4.17 79.40 9.90
C SER A 721 -3.23 78.55 9.03
N LYS A 722 -1.99 79.00 8.77
CA LYS A 722 -0.97 78.19 8.06
C LYS A 722 -0.56 76.95 8.87
N SER A 723 -0.30 77.10 10.17
CA SER A 723 0.05 75.98 11.06
C SER A 723 -1.09 74.95 11.15
N LEU A 724 -2.33 75.41 11.31
CA LEU A 724 -3.53 74.57 11.30
C LEU A 724 -3.71 73.84 9.97
N GLN A 725 -3.42 74.48 8.85
CA GLN A 725 -3.47 73.85 7.53
C GLN A 725 -2.33 72.85 7.32
N ASN A 726 -1.13 73.09 7.87
CA ASN A 726 -0.05 72.10 7.88
C ASN A 726 -0.42 70.87 8.72
N TYR A 727 -0.86 71.05 9.97
CA TYR A 727 -1.33 69.95 10.81
C TYR A 727 -2.50 69.18 10.18
N LYS A 728 -3.40 69.84 9.45
CA LYS A 728 -4.46 69.17 8.68
C LYS A 728 -3.89 68.30 7.56
N ASN A 729 -2.89 68.79 6.83
CA ASN A 729 -2.22 68.01 5.77
C ASN A 729 -1.47 66.81 6.36
N GLU A 730 -0.77 66.98 7.48
CA GLU A 730 -0.09 65.90 8.21
C GLU A 730 -1.08 64.86 8.75
N LEU A 731 -2.23 65.29 9.27
CA LEU A 731 -3.29 64.40 9.75
C LEU A 731 -3.96 63.64 8.59
N GLU A 732 -4.13 64.25 7.42
CA GLU A 732 -4.58 63.57 6.20
C GLU A 732 -3.54 62.56 5.67
N GLN A 733 -2.24 62.87 5.74
CA GLN A 733 -1.16 61.92 5.41
C GLN A 733 -1.10 60.75 6.41
N LEU A 734 -1.16 61.03 7.71
CA LEU A 734 -1.14 60.01 8.76
C LEU A 734 -2.36 59.09 8.66
N LYS A 735 -3.53 59.65 8.29
CA LYS A 735 -4.75 58.88 7.99
C LYS A 735 -4.60 57.98 6.76
N LEU A 736 -3.97 58.46 5.69
CA LEU A 736 -3.65 57.63 4.52
C LEU A 736 -2.69 56.49 4.87
N ASN A 737 -1.65 56.77 5.67
CA ASN A 737 -0.72 55.75 6.15
C ASN A 737 -1.40 54.72 7.06
N LEU A 738 -2.32 55.15 7.93
CA LEU A 738 -3.15 54.24 8.73
C LEU A 738 -4.05 53.36 7.86
N GLN A 739 -4.69 53.91 6.82
CA GLN A 739 -5.50 53.11 5.88
C GLN A 739 -4.64 52.14 5.05
N PHE A 740 -3.41 52.51 4.71
CA PHE A 740 -2.46 51.60 4.06
C PHE A 740 -2.07 50.45 5.00
N LEU A 741 -1.67 50.74 6.25
CA LEU A 741 -1.30 49.74 7.25
C LEU A 741 -2.49 48.85 7.66
N GLU A 742 -3.71 49.41 7.72
CA GLU A 742 -4.93 48.64 7.98
C GLU A 742 -5.25 47.68 6.83
N LYS A 743 -5.05 48.12 5.57
CA LYS A 743 -5.17 47.24 4.41
C LYS A 743 -4.08 46.17 4.39
N GLU A 744 -2.82 46.55 4.62
CA GLU A 744 -1.68 45.61 4.68
C GLU A 744 -1.90 44.55 5.78
N LYS A 745 -2.42 44.96 6.95
CA LYS A 745 -2.84 44.05 8.02
C LYS A 745 -3.95 43.09 7.56
N ILE A 746 -4.97 43.57 6.84
CA ILE A 746 -6.05 42.72 6.31
C ILE A 746 -5.49 41.73 5.28
N ASP A 747 -4.68 42.19 4.33
CA ASP A 747 -4.06 41.36 3.30
C ASP A 747 -3.15 40.27 3.94
N LEU A 748 -2.32 40.64 4.93
CA LEU A 748 -1.50 39.71 5.71
C LEU A 748 -2.33 38.73 6.55
N THR A 749 -3.46 39.16 7.11
CA THR A 749 -4.37 38.28 7.87
C THR A 749 -5.06 37.27 6.94
N SER A 750 -5.41 37.67 5.71
CA SER A 750 -5.93 36.75 4.70
C SER A 750 -4.88 35.69 4.33
N ILE A 751 -3.63 36.12 4.07
CA ILE A 751 -2.52 35.21 3.77
C ILE A 751 -2.25 34.25 4.94
N LEU A 752 -2.31 34.74 6.20
CA LEU A 752 -2.16 33.89 7.37
C LEU A 752 -3.25 32.81 7.44
N ASN A 753 -4.52 33.20 7.30
CA ASN A 753 -5.65 32.26 7.28
C ASN A 753 -5.55 31.24 6.14
N GLU A 754 -5.08 31.63 4.96
CA GLU A 754 -4.81 30.72 3.84
C GLU A 754 -3.69 29.72 4.17
N LYS A 755 -2.62 30.17 4.85
CA LYS A 755 -1.55 29.26 5.30
C LYS A 755 -2.02 28.33 6.42
N GLU A 756 -2.86 28.80 7.33
CA GLU A 756 -3.45 27.97 8.39
C GLU A 756 -4.43 26.92 7.80
N SER A 757 -5.26 27.28 6.81
CA SER A 757 -6.10 26.31 6.09
C SER A 757 -5.26 25.27 5.36
N SER A 758 -4.23 25.69 4.61
CA SER A 758 -3.33 24.78 3.91
C SER A 758 -2.53 23.88 4.87
N LEU A 759 -2.17 24.38 6.06
CA LEU A 759 -1.55 23.58 7.12
C LEU A 759 -2.55 22.58 7.74
N ALA A 760 -3.81 22.97 7.94
CA ALA A 760 -4.86 22.05 8.39
C ALA A 760 -5.17 20.96 7.35
N GLU A 761 -5.25 21.32 6.06
CA GLU A 761 -5.42 20.38 4.94
C GLU A 761 -4.26 19.39 4.82
N THR A 762 -3.01 19.87 4.89
CA THR A 762 -1.82 19.00 4.84
C THR A 762 -1.68 18.14 6.10
N LYS A 763 -2.07 18.64 7.28
CA LYS A 763 -2.16 17.85 8.52
C LYS A 763 -3.24 16.76 8.42
N ASN A 764 -4.41 17.07 7.86
CA ASN A 764 -5.47 16.08 7.62
C ASN A 764 -5.04 15.04 6.57
N ALA A 765 -4.35 15.45 5.51
CA ALA A 765 -3.76 14.53 4.53
C ALA A 765 -2.69 13.63 5.16
N LEU A 766 -1.86 14.16 6.06
CA LEU A 766 -0.87 13.38 6.82
C LEU A 766 -1.55 12.36 7.74
N VAL A 767 -2.61 12.74 8.46
CA VAL A 767 -3.41 11.81 9.29
C VAL A 767 -4.07 10.72 8.44
N ASN A 768 -4.64 11.08 7.28
CA ASN A 768 -5.23 10.11 6.36
C ASN A 768 -4.18 9.14 5.81
N LEU A 769 -2.98 9.62 5.43
CA LEU A 769 -1.86 8.78 5.03
C LEU A 769 -1.35 7.90 6.18
N GLN A 770 -1.34 8.41 7.41
CA GLN A 770 -0.96 7.62 8.60
C GLN A 770 -1.97 6.51 8.90
N ILE A 771 -3.26 6.76 8.67
CA ILE A 771 -4.32 5.73 8.75
C ILE A 771 -4.10 4.69 7.65
N VAL A 772 -3.99 5.09 6.38
CA VAL A 772 -3.77 4.17 5.25
C VAL A 772 -2.48 3.35 5.41
N LEU A 773 -1.39 3.94 5.89
CA LEU A 773 -0.15 3.21 6.18
C LEU A 773 -0.28 2.23 7.34
N LYS A 774 -1.09 2.55 8.36
CA LYS A 774 -1.39 1.63 9.45
C LYS A 774 -2.28 0.48 8.98
N ASP A 775 -3.34 0.78 8.25
CA ASP A 775 -4.27 -0.22 7.72
C ASP A 775 -3.56 -1.17 6.75
N LEU A 776 -2.68 -0.65 5.88
CA LEU A 776 -1.80 -1.45 5.02
C LEU A 776 -0.79 -2.30 5.83
N ALA A 777 -0.28 -1.81 6.95
CA ALA A 777 0.64 -2.57 7.80
C ALA A 777 -0.07 -3.68 8.59
N ASP A 778 -1.29 -3.43 9.08
CA ASP A 778 -2.14 -4.46 9.68
C ASP A 778 -2.66 -5.46 8.63
N GLU A 779 -2.98 -5.03 7.40
CA GLU A 779 -3.29 -5.90 6.26
C GLU A 779 -2.10 -6.82 5.92
N GLN A 780 -0.91 -6.26 5.68
CA GLN A 780 0.32 -7.04 5.43
C GLN A 780 0.62 -8.04 6.56
N LYS A 781 0.29 -7.70 7.80
CA LYS A 781 0.43 -8.58 8.97
C LYS A 781 -0.61 -9.71 8.96
N THR A 782 -1.86 -9.45 8.59
CA THR A 782 -2.87 -10.52 8.40
C THR A 782 -2.54 -11.42 7.22
N GLU A 783 -2.08 -10.85 6.11
CA GLU A 783 -1.68 -11.56 4.89
C GLU A 783 -0.44 -12.43 5.14
N LYS A 784 0.54 -11.90 5.87
CA LYS A 784 1.68 -12.69 6.36
C LYS A 784 1.24 -13.86 7.25
N LEU A 785 0.31 -13.64 8.19
CA LEU A 785 -0.22 -14.71 9.03
C LEU A 785 -0.97 -15.77 8.21
N ARG A 786 -1.65 -15.37 7.12
CA ARG A 786 -2.28 -16.30 6.16
C ARG A 786 -1.23 -17.18 5.48
N TYR A 787 -0.18 -16.58 4.92
CA TYR A 787 0.91 -17.34 4.28
C TYR A 787 1.70 -18.20 5.29
N GLU A 788 1.93 -17.74 6.52
CA GLU A 788 2.55 -18.56 7.58
C GLU A 788 1.69 -19.77 7.96
N GLY A 789 0.35 -19.64 7.91
CA GLY A 789 -0.61 -20.73 8.04
C GLY A 789 -0.60 -21.71 6.86
N GLU A 790 -0.63 -21.19 5.63
CA GLU A 790 -0.59 -21.98 4.39
C GLU A 790 0.73 -22.77 4.27
N ILE A 791 1.87 -22.11 4.50
CA ILE A 791 3.20 -22.75 4.54
C ILE A 791 3.28 -23.81 5.65
N ARG A 792 2.53 -23.67 6.75
CA ARG A 792 2.45 -24.69 7.79
C ARG A 792 1.64 -25.91 7.31
N ILE A 793 0.49 -25.70 6.68
CA ILE A 793 -0.33 -26.79 6.09
C ILE A 793 0.51 -27.56 5.07
N LEU A 794 1.13 -26.86 4.11
CA LEU A 794 1.99 -27.46 3.08
C LEU A 794 3.19 -28.24 3.65
N ARG A 795 3.76 -27.81 4.79
CA ARG A 795 4.80 -28.59 5.49
C ARG A 795 4.26 -29.85 6.15
N ASP A 796 3.09 -29.80 6.76
CA ASP A 796 2.48 -30.97 7.40
C ASP A 796 1.96 -31.97 6.34
N GLU A 797 1.51 -31.49 5.18
CA GLU A 797 1.19 -32.31 3.99
C GLU A 797 2.45 -32.95 3.38
N LEU A 798 3.51 -32.17 3.10
CA LEU A 798 4.78 -32.70 2.58
C LEU A 798 5.42 -33.70 3.56
N LYS A 799 5.21 -33.54 4.87
CA LYS A 799 5.62 -34.51 5.89
C LYS A 799 4.77 -35.79 5.85
N LYS A 800 3.47 -35.69 5.58
CA LYS A 800 2.56 -36.84 5.39
C LYS A 800 2.90 -37.60 4.10
N GLU A 801 3.11 -36.92 2.98
CA GLU A 801 3.57 -37.54 1.74
C GLU A 801 4.92 -38.21 1.92
N LYS A 802 5.88 -37.57 2.61
CA LYS A 802 7.18 -38.18 2.90
C LYS A 802 7.06 -39.46 3.74
N LEU A 803 6.13 -39.52 4.69
CA LEU A 803 5.84 -40.74 5.45
C LEU A 803 5.24 -41.84 4.56
N GLN A 804 4.29 -41.50 3.68
CA GLN A 804 3.74 -42.45 2.71
C GLN A 804 4.80 -42.96 1.71
N LEU A 805 5.69 -42.09 1.25
CA LEU A 805 6.78 -42.45 0.35
C LEU A 805 7.81 -43.36 1.05
N GLN A 806 8.09 -43.13 2.34
CA GLN A 806 8.86 -44.06 3.16
C GLN A 806 8.14 -45.40 3.37
N GLU A 807 6.82 -45.42 3.56
CA GLU A 807 6.05 -46.68 3.57
C GLU A 807 6.12 -47.42 2.23
N PHE A 808 6.08 -46.71 1.10
CA PHE A 808 6.24 -47.32 -0.23
C PHE A 808 7.65 -47.88 -0.43
N GLN A 809 8.70 -47.19 0.03
CA GLN A 809 10.07 -47.72 0.03
C GLN A 809 10.18 -48.99 0.90
N ASN A 810 9.64 -48.99 2.12
CA ASN A 810 9.60 -50.18 2.97
C ASN A 810 8.84 -51.35 2.29
N LYS A 811 7.72 -51.06 1.61
CA LYS A 811 6.95 -52.06 0.84
C LYS A 811 7.78 -52.58 -0.34
N GLU A 812 8.48 -51.72 -1.07
CA GLU A 812 9.37 -52.10 -2.16
C GLU A 812 10.52 -53.01 -1.68
N GLU A 813 11.19 -52.66 -0.58
CA GLU A 813 12.22 -53.52 0.04
C GLU A 813 11.66 -54.91 0.39
N THR A 814 10.45 -54.99 0.98
CA THR A 814 9.83 -56.30 1.24
C THR A 814 9.47 -57.06 -0.04
N ILE A 815 9.03 -56.36 -1.10
CA ILE A 815 8.75 -57.00 -2.39
C ILE A 815 10.04 -57.54 -3.01
N GLN A 816 11.12 -56.76 -3.04
CA GLN A 816 12.45 -57.21 -3.49
C GLN A 816 12.96 -58.42 -2.68
N LEU A 817 12.72 -58.44 -1.36
CA LEU A 817 13.05 -59.60 -0.50
C LEU A 817 12.19 -60.84 -0.81
N THR A 818 10.89 -60.67 -1.11
CA THR A 818 10.06 -61.80 -1.58
C THR A 818 10.44 -62.27 -2.98
N GLN A 819 10.87 -61.35 -3.86
CA GLN A 819 11.30 -61.68 -5.22
C GLN A 819 12.62 -62.47 -5.22
N THR A 820 13.61 -62.05 -4.42
CA THR A 820 14.87 -62.80 -4.24
C THR A 820 14.62 -64.17 -3.63
N THR A 821 13.86 -64.28 -2.52
CA THR A 821 13.54 -65.59 -1.93
C THR A 821 12.64 -66.47 -2.83
N ASN A 822 11.89 -65.91 -3.78
CA ASN A 822 11.18 -66.68 -4.80
C ASN A 822 12.09 -67.10 -5.97
N LEU A 823 13.06 -66.27 -6.34
CA LEU A 823 14.10 -66.62 -7.30
C LEU A 823 14.99 -67.76 -6.76
N ASP A 824 15.35 -67.74 -5.47
CA ASP A 824 16.07 -68.84 -4.81
C ASP A 824 15.28 -70.15 -4.84
N LYS A 825 13.95 -70.10 -4.60
CA LYS A 825 13.07 -71.28 -4.74
C LYS A 825 13.01 -71.76 -6.20
N LEU A 826 13.00 -70.85 -7.17
CA LEU A 826 12.99 -71.18 -8.59
C LEU A 826 14.31 -71.85 -8.99
N ASN A 827 15.45 -71.27 -8.63
CA ASN A 827 16.79 -71.84 -8.84
C ASN A 827 16.92 -73.24 -8.18
N TYR A 828 16.34 -73.43 -7.00
CA TYR A 828 16.29 -74.73 -6.32
C TYR A 828 15.39 -75.75 -7.05
N LEU A 829 14.22 -75.32 -7.54
CA LEU A 829 13.32 -76.17 -8.34
C LEU A 829 13.91 -76.49 -9.71
N GLU A 830 14.61 -75.56 -10.36
CA GLU A 830 15.36 -75.79 -11.59
C GLU A 830 16.51 -76.78 -11.35
N SER A 831 17.23 -76.67 -10.23
CA SER A 831 18.24 -77.65 -9.83
C SER A 831 17.64 -79.04 -9.60
N GLN A 832 16.45 -79.13 -8.99
CA GLN A 832 15.70 -80.38 -8.84
C GLN A 832 15.19 -80.94 -10.17
N LEU A 833 14.72 -80.08 -11.09
CA LEU A 833 14.31 -80.48 -12.43
C LEU A 833 15.50 -80.98 -13.23
N LYS A 834 16.67 -80.33 -13.14
CA LYS A 834 17.89 -80.80 -13.77
C LYS A 834 18.29 -82.18 -13.24
N ILE A 835 18.34 -82.40 -11.92
CA ILE A 835 18.63 -83.72 -11.33
C ILE A 835 17.63 -84.79 -11.79
N LYS A 836 16.36 -84.43 -12.03
CA LYS A 836 15.35 -85.34 -12.57
C LYS A 836 15.51 -85.59 -14.07
N ASN A 837 15.91 -84.59 -14.85
CA ASN A 837 16.20 -84.73 -16.26
C ASN A 837 17.47 -85.56 -16.47
N ASP A 838 18.56 -85.28 -15.74
CA ASP A 838 19.78 -86.09 -15.71
C ASP A 838 19.46 -87.57 -15.38
N LEU A 839 18.46 -87.83 -14.52
CA LEU A 839 17.96 -89.18 -14.20
C LEU A 839 17.02 -89.77 -15.27
N ILE A 840 16.23 -88.95 -15.96
CA ILE A 840 15.41 -89.38 -17.10
C ILE A 840 16.31 -89.76 -18.27
N ASP A 841 17.30 -88.93 -18.60
CA ASP A 841 18.31 -89.21 -19.62
C ASP A 841 19.07 -90.51 -19.31
N GLU A 842 19.45 -90.76 -18.05
CA GLU A 842 20.05 -92.03 -17.62
C GLU A 842 19.08 -93.22 -17.79
N LEU A 843 17.79 -93.07 -17.46
CA LEU A 843 16.78 -94.11 -17.65
C LEU A 843 16.44 -94.35 -19.13
N GLU A 844 16.45 -93.31 -19.96
CA GLU A 844 16.28 -93.41 -21.41
C GLU A 844 17.50 -94.06 -22.07
N ASN A 845 18.72 -93.75 -21.61
CA ASN A 845 19.94 -94.46 -22.02
C ASN A 845 19.88 -95.95 -21.61
N GLN A 846 19.42 -96.28 -20.39
CA GLN A 846 19.24 -97.68 -19.97
C GLN A 846 18.14 -98.40 -20.78
N LEU A 847 17.06 -97.69 -21.16
CA LEU A 847 16.02 -98.24 -22.03
C LEU A 847 16.51 -98.46 -23.48
N GLU A 848 17.31 -97.54 -24.02
CA GLU A 848 17.88 -97.67 -25.35
C GLU A 848 19.00 -98.72 -25.39
N GLU A 849 19.81 -98.85 -24.34
CA GLU A 849 20.73 -99.99 -24.18
C GLU A 849 19.94 -101.31 -24.14
N PHE A 850 18.84 -101.38 -23.39
CA PHE A 850 17.94 -102.55 -23.43
C PHE A 850 17.37 -102.80 -24.84
N ARG A 851 16.98 -101.76 -25.57
CA ARG A 851 16.44 -101.86 -26.94
C ARG A 851 17.49 -102.34 -27.93
N ILE A 852 18.72 -101.85 -27.83
CA ILE A 852 19.88 -102.28 -28.62
C ILE A 852 20.26 -103.73 -28.27
N LEU A 853 20.26 -104.11 -26.99
CA LEU A 853 20.48 -105.49 -26.56
C LEU A 853 19.37 -106.47 -27.00
N GLN A 854 18.15 -105.97 -27.21
CA GLN A 854 17.05 -106.72 -27.79
C GLN A 854 17.19 -106.86 -29.32
N GLN A 855 17.49 -105.76 -30.02
CA GLN A 855 17.70 -105.75 -31.47
C GLN A 855 18.91 -106.62 -31.89
N ASN A 856 20.02 -106.56 -31.14
CA ASN A 856 21.20 -107.41 -31.33
C ASN A 856 20.94 -108.92 -31.08
N LYS A 857 19.88 -109.27 -30.33
CA LYS A 857 19.40 -110.67 -30.22
C LYS A 857 18.57 -111.08 -31.43
N GLU A 858 17.81 -110.16 -32.01
CA GLU A 858 16.93 -110.43 -33.15
C GLU A 858 17.73 -110.64 -34.44
N GLU A 859 18.77 -109.82 -34.71
CA GLU A 859 19.63 -109.98 -35.90
C GLU A 859 20.37 -111.33 -35.98
N ASN A 860 20.66 -111.97 -34.84
CA ASN A 860 21.44 -113.21 -34.78
C ASN A 860 20.62 -114.51 -35.00
N SER A 861 19.33 -114.46 -35.34
CA SER A 861 18.44 -115.65 -35.25
C SER A 861 17.53 -115.96 -36.45
N ILE A 862 17.77 -115.40 -37.64
CA ILE A 862 16.92 -115.67 -38.84
C ILE A 862 17.47 -116.79 -39.73
N ILE A 863 17.55 -118.02 -39.20
CA ILE A 863 17.57 -119.25 -40.01
C ILE A 863 16.63 -120.32 -39.41
N SER A 864 15.59 -120.64 -40.17
CA SER A 864 14.75 -121.85 -40.13
C SER A 864 13.67 -122.07 -39.06
N THR A 865 12.56 -122.61 -39.59
CA THR A 865 11.50 -123.43 -38.97
C THR A 865 10.45 -122.82 -38.04
N ASN A 866 9.21 -122.82 -38.55
CA ASN A 866 7.97 -122.82 -37.78
C ASN A 866 7.96 -123.92 -36.70
N SER A 867 7.49 -123.63 -35.48
CA SER A 867 6.25 -124.23 -34.93
C SER A 867 5.95 -123.84 -33.47
N GLN A 868 4.78 -123.21 -33.26
CA GLN A 868 3.97 -123.21 -32.02
C GLN A 868 4.50 -122.50 -30.75
N GLN A 869 3.53 -122.18 -29.87
CA GLN A 869 3.63 -121.63 -28.50
C GLN A 869 4.05 -120.15 -28.40
N HIS A 870 3.11 -119.20 -28.42
CA HIS A 870 2.30 -118.69 -27.27
C HIS A 870 3.10 -118.17 -26.07
N LEU A 871 3.00 -116.84 -25.84
CA LEU A 871 2.87 -116.14 -24.54
C LEU A 871 2.70 -114.63 -24.81
N THR A 872 1.62 -114.23 -25.49
CA THR A 872 0.40 -113.63 -24.88
C THR A 872 0.46 -112.11 -24.68
N ASN A 873 0.19 -111.38 -25.76
CA ASN A 873 -0.30 -110.00 -25.66
C ASN A 873 -1.78 -110.05 -25.25
N LYS A 874 -2.10 -109.81 -23.96
CA LYS A 874 -3.45 -110.00 -23.39
C LYS A 874 -4.45 -108.93 -23.88
N LYS A 875 -5.12 -109.18 -25.00
CA LYS A 875 -6.51 -108.73 -25.14
C LYS A 875 -7.40 -109.76 -24.46
N ILE A 876 -8.05 -109.38 -23.36
CA ILE A 876 -9.03 -110.23 -22.69
C ILE A 876 -10.27 -110.27 -23.57
N ASP A 877 -10.70 -111.48 -23.93
CA ASP A 877 -11.91 -111.66 -24.75
C ASP A 877 -13.15 -111.18 -23.97
N ASP A 878 -13.97 -110.36 -24.62
CA ASP A 878 -15.09 -109.65 -24.01
C ASP A 878 -16.18 -110.60 -23.50
N SER A 879 -16.29 -111.79 -24.11
CA SER A 879 -17.09 -112.91 -23.58
C SER A 879 -16.60 -113.36 -22.20
N THR A 880 -15.28 -113.49 -22.03
CA THR A 880 -14.66 -113.90 -20.76
C THR A 880 -14.78 -112.80 -19.70
N LEU A 881 -14.65 -111.54 -20.11
CA LEU A 881 -14.85 -110.39 -19.22
C LEU A 881 -16.30 -110.34 -18.70
N LYS A 882 -17.28 -110.47 -19.60
CA LYS A 882 -18.72 -110.54 -19.24
C LYS A 882 -19.03 -111.73 -18.35
N GLN A 883 -18.40 -112.89 -18.56
CA GLN A 883 -18.60 -114.09 -17.74
C GLN A 883 -17.96 -113.96 -16.34
N LEU A 884 -16.85 -113.24 -16.19
CA LEU A 884 -16.28 -112.85 -14.90
C LEU A 884 -17.14 -111.82 -14.15
N PHE A 885 -17.67 -110.81 -14.83
CA PHE A 885 -18.62 -109.88 -14.22
C PHE A 885 -19.92 -110.57 -13.80
N LEU A 886 -20.45 -111.49 -14.61
CA LEU A 886 -21.61 -112.32 -14.22
C LEU A 886 -21.29 -113.17 -12.98
N SER A 887 -20.13 -113.83 -12.92
CA SER A 887 -19.78 -114.65 -11.74
C SER A 887 -19.64 -113.81 -10.48
N PHE A 888 -19.15 -112.58 -10.57
CA PHE A 888 -19.12 -111.63 -9.45
C PHE A 888 -20.52 -111.21 -9.00
N PHE A 889 -21.42 -110.82 -9.92
CA PHE A 889 -22.78 -110.41 -9.57
C PHE A 889 -23.70 -111.58 -9.14
N MET A 890 -23.39 -112.81 -9.53
CA MET A 890 -24.19 -114.01 -9.19
C MET A 890 -23.61 -114.85 -8.04
N ALA A 891 -22.38 -114.57 -7.56
CA ALA A 891 -21.81 -115.26 -6.41
C ALA A 891 -22.40 -114.81 -5.07
N GLU A 892 -22.33 -115.70 -4.07
CA GLU A 892 -22.61 -115.37 -2.68
C GLU A 892 -21.72 -114.22 -2.20
N LYS A 893 -22.27 -113.27 -1.41
CA LYS A 893 -21.56 -112.07 -0.96
C LYS A 893 -20.24 -112.33 -0.21
N SER A 894 -20.08 -113.53 0.37
CA SER A 894 -18.85 -113.99 1.01
C SER A 894 -17.69 -114.28 0.04
N LYS A 895 -17.96 -114.54 -1.24
CA LYS A 895 -16.98 -114.93 -2.26
C LYS A 895 -16.69 -113.83 -3.28
N GLN A 896 -17.54 -112.80 -3.34
CA GLN A 896 -17.31 -111.59 -4.14
C GLN A 896 -15.92 -110.93 -3.88
N PRO A 897 -15.39 -110.85 -2.65
CA PRO A 897 -14.03 -110.40 -2.38
C PRO A 897 -12.94 -111.18 -3.13
N GLU A 898 -13.04 -112.50 -3.11
CA GLU A 898 -12.06 -113.41 -3.69
C GLU A 898 -12.09 -113.36 -5.22
N ILE A 899 -13.30 -113.27 -5.80
CA ILE A 899 -13.51 -113.08 -7.24
C ILE A 899 -12.99 -111.71 -7.72
N ALA A 900 -13.14 -110.64 -6.92
CA ALA A 900 -12.58 -109.33 -7.26
C ALA A 900 -11.04 -109.32 -7.28
N VAL A 901 -10.39 -109.99 -6.32
CA VAL A 901 -8.92 -110.17 -6.31
C VAL A 901 -8.47 -111.01 -7.51
N VAL A 902 -9.22 -112.06 -7.89
CA VAL A 902 -8.96 -112.84 -9.10
C VAL A 902 -9.12 -112.00 -10.37
N MET A 903 -10.14 -111.15 -10.47
CA MET A 903 -10.27 -110.21 -11.60
C MET A 903 -9.10 -109.24 -11.68
N ALA A 904 -8.71 -108.60 -10.57
CA ALA A 904 -7.58 -107.66 -10.57
C ALA A 904 -6.27 -108.33 -11.04
N LYS A 905 -6.03 -109.57 -10.61
CA LYS A 905 -4.87 -110.38 -11.01
C LYS A 905 -4.94 -110.87 -12.47
N ILE A 906 -6.13 -111.04 -13.04
CA ILE A 906 -6.33 -111.38 -14.46
C ILE A 906 -6.13 -110.13 -15.35
N LEU A 907 -6.64 -108.98 -14.91
CA LEU A 907 -6.60 -107.67 -15.58
C LEU A 907 -5.20 -107.03 -15.59
N GLY A 908 -4.32 -107.39 -14.64
CA GLY A 908 -2.92 -106.97 -14.64
C GLY A 908 -2.60 -105.75 -13.76
N TYR A 909 -3.48 -105.42 -12.81
CA TYR A 909 -3.20 -104.41 -11.77
C TYR A 909 -1.91 -104.75 -11.00
N SER A 910 -1.17 -103.74 -10.58
CA SER A 910 0.07 -103.89 -9.82
C SER A 910 -0.14 -104.58 -8.47
N GLN A 911 0.94 -105.08 -7.88
CA GLN A 911 0.90 -105.74 -6.57
C GLN A 911 0.48 -104.79 -5.44
N GLU A 912 0.71 -103.48 -5.59
CA GLU A 912 0.29 -102.46 -4.64
C GLU A 912 -1.21 -102.14 -4.78
N GLU A 913 -1.73 -101.99 -6.01
CA GLU A 913 -3.18 -101.84 -6.26
C GLU A 913 -3.97 -103.07 -5.80
N GLN A 914 -3.45 -104.28 -5.99
CA GLN A 914 -4.04 -105.51 -5.45
C GLN A 914 -4.11 -105.49 -3.91
N ALA A 915 -3.09 -104.94 -3.23
CA ALA A 915 -3.08 -104.78 -1.78
C ALA A 915 -4.05 -103.67 -1.31
N GLN A 916 -4.21 -102.59 -2.07
CA GLN A 916 -5.20 -101.54 -1.80
C GLN A 916 -6.63 -102.06 -1.98
N LEU A 917 -6.90 -102.86 -3.02
CA LEU A 917 -8.18 -103.56 -3.21
C LEU A 917 -8.48 -104.51 -2.04
N GLN A 918 -7.51 -105.32 -1.60
CA GLN A 918 -7.70 -106.17 -0.42
C GLN A 918 -7.97 -105.37 0.86
N LYS A 919 -7.31 -104.21 1.05
CA LYS A 919 -7.65 -103.30 2.16
C LYS A 919 -9.08 -102.79 2.05
N ALA A 920 -9.45 -102.20 0.91
CA ALA A 920 -10.78 -101.62 0.68
C ALA A 920 -11.92 -102.63 0.91
N ILE A 921 -11.75 -103.86 0.41
CA ILE A 921 -12.75 -104.92 0.57
C ILE A 921 -12.76 -105.47 2.01
N ASN A 922 -11.61 -105.64 2.66
CA ASN A 922 -11.58 -106.05 4.08
C ASN A 922 -12.11 -104.95 5.04
N THR A 923 -12.19 -103.69 4.59
CA THR A 923 -12.84 -102.59 5.32
C THR A 923 -14.33 -102.41 5.01
N SER A 924 -14.95 -103.24 4.16
CA SER A 924 -16.35 -103.04 3.73
C SER A 924 -17.39 -103.52 4.77
N SER A 925 -17.40 -102.88 5.95
CA SER A 925 -18.43 -103.04 6.99
C SER A 925 -19.04 -101.71 7.49
N SER A 926 -18.75 -100.60 6.80
CA SER A 926 -19.60 -99.39 6.82
C SER A 926 -19.48 -98.64 5.48
N GLY A 927 -20.44 -97.76 5.17
CA GLY A 927 -20.65 -97.25 3.81
C GLY A 927 -20.06 -95.86 3.50
N SER A 928 -19.52 -95.74 2.29
CA SER A 928 -19.54 -94.56 1.41
C SER A 928 -19.02 -93.19 1.93
N SER A 929 -17.76 -92.87 1.59
CA SER A 929 -17.34 -91.61 0.93
C SER A 929 -15.85 -91.71 0.56
N TRP A 930 -15.46 -91.32 -0.67
CA TRP A 930 -14.10 -91.60 -1.19
C TRP A 930 -13.25 -90.39 -1.63
N PHE A 931 -13.84 -89.19 -1.76
CA PHE A 931 -13.10 -87.98 -2.14
C PHE A 931 -12.75 -87.11 -0.92
N SER A 932 -11.55 -87.29 -0.37
CA SER A 932 -10.87 -86.27 0.44
C SER A 932 -9.36 -86.52 0.43
N PHE A 933 -8.60 -85.63 -0.21
CA PHE A 933 -7.14 -85.70 -0.27
C PHE A 933 -6.50 -84.80 0.81
N GLY A 934 -5.44 -85.31 1.45
CA GLY A 934 -4.32 -84.49 1.95
C GLY A 934 -4.52 -83.65 3.22
N ALA A 935 -4.19 -84.23 4.37
CA ALA A 935 -3.14 -83.74 5.30
C ALA A 935 -3.32 -84.26 6.74
N SER A 936 -2.21 -84.64 7.38
CA SER A 936 -2.07 -84.76 8.85
C SER A 936 -1.51 -83.43 9.40
N THR A 937 -1.65 -83.05 10.68
CA THR A 937 -1.65 -83.86 11.92
C THR A 937 -2.66 -83.37 13.00
N GLN A 938 -2.84 -84.21 14.02
CA GLN A 938 -3.63 -84.01 15.25
C GLN A 938 -2.70 -83.68 16.44
N PRO A 939 -3.17 -83.32 17.67
CA PRO A 939 -4.56 -83.03 18.10
C PRO A 939 -4.74 -81.71 18.88
N PHE A 940 -5.97 -81.17 18.94
CA PHE A 940 -6.73 -80.97 20.19
C PHE A 940 -8.16 -80.47 19.89
N SER A 941 -9.13 -80.81 20.76
CA SER A 941 -10.57 -80.69 20.45
C SER A 941 -11.26 -79.50 21.11
N ARG A 942 -12.10 -78.76 20.37
CA ARG A 942 -13.58 -78.85 20.51
C ARG A 942 -14.35 -77.88 19.59
N LYS A 943 -15.47 -78.41 19.09
CA LYS A 943 -16.58 -77.76 18.36
C LYS A 943 -16.23 -77.16 16.99
N GLU A 944 -16.98 -77.61 16.00
CA GLU A 944 -16.96 -77.12 14.64
C GLU A 944 -17.70 -75.77 14.58
N ILE A 945 -17.04 -74.79 13.97
CA ILE A 945 -17.56 -73.47 13.63
C ILE A 945 -18.02 -73.56 12.17
N SER A 946 -19.21 -73.05 11.84
CA SER A 946 -19.76 -73.17 10.47
C SER A 946 -18.83 -72.51 9.44
N LEU A 947 -18.82 -72.97 8.18
CA LEU A 947 -18.08 -72.29 7.11
C LEU A 947 -18.49 -70.80 7.00
N THR A 948 -19.77 -70.50 7.22
CA THR A 948 -20.30 -69.12 7.30
C THR A 948 -19.73 -68.34 8.48
N GLU A 949 -19.50 -69.01 9.61
CA GLU A 949 -18.97 -68.42 10.84
C GLU A 949 -17.43 -68.31 10.80
N GLN A 950 -16.75 -69.15 10.01
CA GLN A 950 -15.37 -68.93 9.57
C GLN A 950 -15.26 -67.77 8.59
N PHE A 951 -16.24 -67.58 7.69
CA PHE A 951 -16.28 -66.43 6.78
C PHE A 951 -16.57 -65.12 7.53
N ILE A 952 -17.47 -65.15 8.52
CA ILE A 952 -17.70 -64.04 9.44
C ILE A 952 -16.43 -63.78 10.26
N ARG A 953 -15.76 -64.80 10.82
CA ARG A 953 -14.47 -64.61 11.50
C ARG A 953 -13.36 -64.09 10.59
N PHE A 954 -13.33 -64.47 9.32
CA PHE A 954 -12.38 -63.93 8.35
C PHE A 954 -12.64 -62.43 8.12
N LEU A 955 -13.90 -62.05 7.90
CA LEU A 955 -14.33 -60.66 7.78
C LEU A 955 -14.11 -59.86 9.08
N GLU A 956 -14.31 -60.47 10.26
CA GLU A 956 -14.01 -59.87 11.56
C GLU A 956 -12.50 -59.68 11.77
N GLN A 957 -11.66 -60.66 11.39
CA GLN A 957 -10.21 -60.53 11.54
C GLN A 957 -9.61 -59.54 10.53
N GLU A 958 -10.07 -59.54 9.27
CA GLU A 958 -9.60 -58.59 8.25
C GLU A 958 -10.14 -57.17 8.47
N SER A 959 -11.30 -57.00 9.15
CA SER A 959 -11.78 -55.68 9.59
C SER A 959 -11.18 -55.20 10.91
N VAL A 960 -10.77 -56.08 11.82
CA VAL A 960 -10.15 -55.68 13.11
C VAL A 960 -8.70 -55.22 12.92
N ASP A 961 -7.89 -55.86 12.08
CA ASP A 961 -6.48 -55.47 11.88
C ASP A 961 -6.29 -54.16 11.06
N ASN A 962 -7.36 -53.44 10.75
CA ASN A 962 -7.30 -52.04 10.29
C ASN A 962 -8.00 -51.02 11.23
N THR A 963 -8.35 -51.42 12.47
CA THR A 963 -8.98 -50.53 13.48
C THR A 963 -7.99 -49.93 14.48
N LYS A 964 -6.86 -49.40 14.00
CA LYS A 964 -5.89 -48.71 14.88
C LYS A 964 -5.27 -47.40 14.37
N SER A 965 -5.96 -46.67 13.49
CA SER A 965 -5.70 -45.22 13.31
C SER A 965 -6.83 -44.38 12.66
N MET A 966 -8.12 -44.63 12.90
CA MET A 966 -9.17 -43.66 12.54
C MET A 966 -10.35 -43.61 13.52
N LEU A 967 -10.47 -42.49 14.25
CA LEU A 967 -11.67 -42.01 14.95
C LEU A 967 -11.40 -40.58 15.44
N ALA A 968 -12.18 -39.53 15.14
CA ALA A 968 -13.01 -39.27 13.96
C ALA A 968 -13.04 -37.74 13.72
N LEU A 969 -13.38 -37.30 12.50
CA LEU A 969 -13.71 -35.90 12.21
C LEU A 969 -15.21 -35.64 12.38
N PRO A 970 -15.65 -34.45 12.82
CA PRO A 970 -17.06 -34.04 12.76
C PRO A 970 -17.50 -33.85 11.29
N PRO A 971 -18.82 -33.94 11.00
CA PRO A 971 -19.32 -34.04 9.63
C PRO A 971 -19.24 -32.71 8.86
N ILE A 972 -18.96 -32.83 7.57
CA ILE A 972 -19.18 -31.78 6.57
C ILE A 972 -20.43 -32.16 5.77
N GLU A 973 -21.52 -31.42 5.94
CA GLU A 973 -22.63 -31.45 4.98
C GLU A 973 -22.35 -30.47 3.83
N ASN A 974 -22.78 -30.85 2.62
CA ASN A 974 -22.52 -30.08 1.41
C ASN A 974 -23.46 -28.87 1.29
N ALA A 975 -22.90 -27.69 1.03
CA ALA A 975 -23.65 -26.53 0.54
C ALA A 975 -22.99 -26.02 -0.75
N SER A 976 -23.78 -25.96 -1.83
CA SER A 976 -23.34 -25.55 -3.17
C SER A 976 -22.94 -24.07 -3.21
N PRO A 977 -21.95 -23.67 -4.02
CA PRO A 977 -21.67 -22.26 -4.25
C PRO A 977 -22.83 -21.58 -5.01
N GLY A 978 -23.11 -20.32 -4.67
CA GLY A 978 -23.83 -19.38 -5.53
C GLY A 978 -25.35 -19.23 -5.33
N ARG A 979 -25.75 -18.32 -4.44
CA ARG A 979 -26.87 -17.42 -4.71
C ARG A 979 -26.78 -16.12 -3.91
N GLY A 980 -26.83 -14.98 -4.60
CA GLY A 980 -26.90 -13.67 -3.97
C GLY A 980 -28.35 -13.22 -3.73
N PHE A 981 -28.56 -12.56 -2.59
CA PHE A 981 -29.59 -11.54 -2.37
C PHE A 981 -28.85 -10.35 -1.73
N LEU A 982 -28.95 -9.10 -2.20
CA LEU A 982 -30.15 -8.26 -2.37
C LEU A 982 -30.93 -8.01 -1.07
N LEU A 983 -30.39 -7.06 -0.29
CA LEU A 983 -31.14 -5.96 0.33
C LEU A 983 -30.37 -4.69 -0.07
N ASP A 984 -30.75 -3.96 -1.11
CA ASP A 984 -31.78 -2.92 -1.03
C ASP A 984 -33.01 -3.25 -0.15
N GLU A 985 -33.17 -2.48 0.92
CA GLU A 985 -34.47 -1.84 1.15
C GLU A 985 -34.31 -0.49 1.85
N SER A 986 -34.54 0.60 1.12
CA SER A 986 -34.61 1.96 1.66
C SER A 986 -36.01 2.26 2.22
N PRO A 987 -36.17 2.76 3.47
CA PRO A 987 -37.47 3.21 3.97
C PRO A 987 -37.82 4.61 3.43
N SER A 988 -38.34 4.68 2.20
CA SER A 988 -38.83 5.94 1.59
C SER A 988 -40.37 5.97 1.44
N ALA A 989 -41.05 6.64 2.38
CA ALA A 989 -42.50 6.90 2.33
C ALA A 989 -42.91 7.95 3.38
N PHE A 990 -43.82 8.90 3.15
CA PHE A 990 -44.40 9.42 1.90
C PHE A 990 -45.17 10.73 2.22
N ARG A 991 -45.02 11.80 1.42
CA ARG A 991 -46.10 12.70 0.92
C ARG A 991 -45.60 14.00 0.28
N THR A 992 -45.49 13.96 -1.04
CA THR A 992 -46.17 14.87 -1.98
C THR A 992 -46.60 16.28 -1.50
N SER A 993 -46.15 17.34 -2.19
CA SER A 993 -46.96 17.97 -3.26
C SER A 993 -46.32 19.25 -3.83
N SER A 994 -46.40 19.43 -5.16
CA SER A 994 -46.29 20.71 -5.91
C SER A 994 -45.03 21.59 -5.71
N SER A 995 -44.71 22.57 -6.56
CA SER A 995 -44.91 22.79 -8.01
C SER A 995 -44.31 24.17 -8.29
N THR A 996 -43.48 24.30 -9.35
CA THR A 996 -43.17 25.57 -10.05
C THR A 996 -42.55 26.72 -9.23
N ASP A 997 -41.74 27.53 -9.93
CA ASP A 997 -41.05 28.72 -9.41
C ASP A 997 -39.99 28.41 -8.32
N LEU A 998 -38.89 29.16 -8.18
CA LEU A 998 -38.55 30.45 -8.78
C LEU A 998 -37.38 30.33 -9.77
N LYS A 999 -37.62 30.70 -11.04
CA LYS A 999 -36.55 31.03 -12.00
C LYS A 999 -36.42 32.56 -12.09
N SER A 1000 -36.16 33.19 -10.94
CA SER A 1000 -36.02 34.64 -10.75
C SER A 1000 -35.17 34.93 -9.51
N ILE A 1001 -34.66 36.17 -9.40
CA ILE A 1001 -33.63 36.62 -8.44
C ILE A 1001 -32.22 36.15 -8.83
N LEU A 1002 -31.80 36.59 -10.03
CA LEU A 1002 -30.39 36.83 -10.38
C LEU A 1002 -30.36 38.07 -11.29
N ASP A 1003 -30.80 39.20 -10.72
CA ASP A 1003 -30.88 40.53 -11.36
C ASP A 1003 -31.08 41.61 -10.25
N SER A 1004 -30.00 41.95 -9.53
CA SER A 1004 -29.82 43.17 -8.69
C SER A 1004 -28.37 43.25 -8.21
#